data_AF-A0A9X0XN30-F1
#
_entry.id   AF-A0A9X0XN30-F1
#
_cell.length_a   1.000
_cell.length_b   1.000
_cell.length_c   1.000
_cell.angle_alpha   90.00
_cell.angle_beta   90.00
_cell.angle_gamma   90.00
#
_symmetry.space_group_name_H-M   'P 1'
#
loop_
_entity.id
_entity.type
_entity.pdbx_description
1 polymer ?
#
loop_
_entity_poly.entity_id
_entity_poly.type
_entity_poly.pdbx_seq_one_letter_code
_entity_poly.pdbx_strand_id
1 'polypeptide(L)'
;MALDRTSGFDMLVQISEQEINSQLAAAFLSGTVFPPSLSLPVTMGGATGTADINFQTPTLDLDRPRPQVGLTLPFAGSQLALTAPVPLTVAPLGGTIVIVDAVQIVSEAGGQAAVIDFTSGAPTVTVDFDAASETRLAPLLAAVGMSIAQAENTVAGLVLAQLQSTVQRVLLTPFIPVVDDTSPTTIFDLAVTTVNDLSAADRDCLAFGVRMSSDAGGNINNVTTNMIPAGSPSLVMMSNTWLLAKVMRPQVATSLGRPLTDFDTPLRLNRSIPAPGGTGTLTSLVAFIEGNRIRVDGRATASGTGWSAVSTFTFFVSLSIDATGSIAITTTTPTVATDVDLEWWVWLAGLALGGLFGGIVGAIVAAVVLAITESVVEGVANSLISSGISGSIGTFASIPLGPIGSRLAMTSLVLDDLELRGTISRAPAVPVRNSGSRTPVAGISFDLDAGSTSATPQPGTDLVWDPASGLTTRGAARLSVTGRTYGALDPLAISALPLTSTSIPLSMIPSFADLGPFTVGSRVVFGMRTGDGRLVRCRAWRNTFDQRLTLEWVTYDNPVAQLDLTQRWCVAERGPVEEYISADCSRCTTSEVAWRGVIEAWPRLAPFPIDYQWCVCGQVLEEDSGEVQGPDGPISYKLVDRKLCLRGQLGQTIDCEVCVSAIDARGHELYTCLTVLQPGEQTTCRPCVPRHTFELEFAEIATELQGYRPVFTPTGKDPAPIG
;
A
#
# COMPACT_ATOMS: atom_id res chain seq x y z
N MET A 1 -7.48 -31.85 22.77
CA MET A 1 -6.92 -31.06 21.66
C MET A 1 -7.63 -29.73 21.69
N ALA A 2 -6.90 -28.63 21.83
CA ALA A 2 -7.46 -27.30 21.60
C ALA A 2 -8.03 -27.25 20.18
N LEU A 3 -9.13 -26.52 19.97
CA LEU A 3 -9.66 -26.29 18.63
C LEU A 3 -8.60 -25.50 17.86
N ASP A 4 -8.14 -26.01 16.72
CA ASP A 4 -7.24 -25.24 15.84
C ASP A 4 -8.01 -24.07 15.21
N ARG A 5 -7.78 -22.86 15.73
CA ARG A 5 -8.46 -21.64 15.27
C ARG A 5 -7.90 -21.09 13.96
N THR A 6 -6.78 -21.61 13.48
CA THR A 6 -6.18 -21.21 12.19
C THR A 6 -6.89 -21.82 10.99
N SER A 7 -7.92 -22.66 11.19
CA SER A 7 -8.61 -23.37 10.10
C SER A 7 -7.69 -24.28 9.26
N GLY A 8 -6.65 -24.83 9.90
CA GLY A 8 -5.68 -25.72 9.29
C GLY A 8 -4.57 -25.02 8.49
N PHE A 9 -4.48 -23.68 8.54
CA PHE A 9 -3.35 -22.94 7.98
C PHE A 9 -2.15 -22.94 8.96
N ASP A 10 -0.93 -22.74 8.45
CA ASP A 10 0.25 -22.60 9.32
C ASP A 10 0.18 -21.28 10.10
N MET A 11 -0.35 -20.24 9.45
CA MET A 11 -0.60 -18.93 10.03
C MET A 11 -1.90 -18.35 9.48
N LEU A 12 -2.65 -17.65 10.34
CA LEU A 12 -3.82 -16.88 9.98
C LEU A 12 -3.59 -15.42 10.35
N VAL A 13 -3.77 -14.52 9.39
CA VAL A 13 -3.66 -13.08 9.60
C VAL A 13 -5.03 -12.44 9.41
N GLN A 14 -5.47 -11.60 10.34
CA GLN A 14 -6.67 -10.81 10.21
C GLN A 14 -6.35 -9.32 10.35
N ILE A 15 -6.87 -8.51 9.42
CA ILE A 15 -6.72 -7.06 9.42
C ILE A 15 -8.11 -6.45 9.47
N SER A 16 -8.36 -5.59 10.45
CA SER A 16 -9.66 -4.93 10.60
C SER A 16 -9.99 -4.06 9.39
N GLU A 17 -11.27 -3.97 9.03
CA GLU A 17 -11.73 -3.07 7.98
C GLU A 17 -11.24 -1.63 8.21
N GLN A 18 -11.34 -1.14 9.44
CA GLN A 18 -10.86 0.20 9.81
C GLN A 18 -9.38 0.42 9.45
N GLU A 19 -8.55 -0.59 9.66
CA GLU A 19 -7.13 -0.52 9.32
C GLU A 19 -6.91 -0.57 7.80
N ILE A 20 -7.65 -1.40 7.08
CA ILE A 20 -7.60 -1.46 5.60
C ILE A 20 -8.02 -0.14 5.00
N ASN A 21 -9.14 0.43 5.47
CA ASN A 21 -9.62 1.76 5.09
C ASN A 21 -8.58 2.83 5.38
N SER A 22 -7.87 2.70 6.50
CA SER A 22 -6.82 3.64 6.82
C SER A 22 -5.66 3.59 5.82
N GLN A 23 -5.25 2.39 5.42
CA GLN A 23 -4.17 2.18 4.46
C GLN A 23 -4.58 2.53 3.03
N LEU A 24 -5.79 2.16 2.63
CA LEU A 24 -6.38 2.49 1.33
C LEU A 24 -6.49 4.01 1.16
N ALA A 25 -6.97 4.71 2.19
CA ALA A 25 -7.02 6.16 2.18
C ALA A 25 -5.62 6.78 2.08
N ALA A 26 -4.63 6.25 2.79
CA ALA A 26 -3.27 6.75 2.71
C ALA A 26 -2.63 6.51 1.32
N ALA A 27 -2.94 5.38 0.68
CA ALA A 27 -2.52 5.08 -0.68
C ALA A 27 -3.23 5.96 -1.73
N PHE A 28 -4.51 6.27 -1.53
CA PHE A 28 -5.23 7.26 -2.33
C PHE A 28 -4.62 8.66 -2.20
N LEU A 29 -4.35 9.08 -0.96
CA LEU A 29 -3.73 10.36 -0.65
C LEU A 29 -2.25 10.44 -1.05
N SER A 30 -1.63 9.34 -1.51
CA SER A 30 -0.32 9.36 -2.17
C SER A 30 -0.40 9.17 -3.69
N GLY A 31 -1.61 8.98 -4.24
CA GLY A 31 -1.87 8.81 -5.67
C GLY A 31 -1.50 7.44 -6.24
N THR A 32 -1.38 6.39 -5.41
CA THR A 32 -0.83 5.08 -5.84
C THR A 32 -1.87 4.04 -6.24
N VAL A 33 -3.13 4.13 -5.77
CA VAL A 33 -4.13 3.05 -5.94
C VAL A 33 -5.33 3.47 -6.81
N PHE A 34 -5.72 4.76 -6.81
CA PHE A 34 -6.76 5.28 -7.69
C PHE A 34 -6.39 6.66 -8.24
N PRO A 35 -6.76 6.98 -9.49
CA PRO A 35 -6.67 8.34 -9.97
C PRO A 35 -7.60 9.22 -9.13
N PRO A 36 -7.12 10.38 -8.63
CA PRO A 36 -7.93 11.26 -7.77
C PRO A 36 -9.06 11.97 -8.53
N SER A 37 -9.02 11.95 -9.86
CA SER A 37 -10.04 12.51 -10.73
C SER A 37 -10.11 11.73 -12.05
N LEU A 38 -11.29 11.65 -12.64
CA LEU A 38 -11.53 11.07 -13.96
C LEU A 38 -12.31 12.05 -14.83
N SER A 39 -12.02 12.06 -16.13
CA SER A 39 -12.90 12.68 -17.09
C SER A 39 -13.38 11.65 -18.09
N LEU A 40 -14.69 11.50 -18.16
CA LEU A 40 -15.35 10.47 -18.94
C LEU A 40 -16.06 11.16 -20.12
N PRO A 41 -15.79 10.76 -21.38
CA PRO A 41 -16.61 11.19 -22.49
C PRO A 41 -18.00 10.58 -22.35
N VAL A 42 -19.01 11.44 -22.42
CA VAL A 42 -20.39 11.06 -22.19
C VAL A 42 -21.13 11.07 -23.53
N THR A 43 -21.75 9.95 -23.89
CA THR A 43 -22.70 9.87 -25.01
C THR A 43 -23.99 9.22 -24.51
N MET A 44 -25.07 10.00 -24.42
CA MET A 44 -26.26 9.69 -23.64
C MET A 44 -27.52 10.14 -24.37
N GLY A 45 -28.34 9.22 -24.88
CA GLY A 45 -29.63 9.59 -25.49
C GLY A 45 -29.50 10.52 -26.71
N GLY A 46 -28.37 10.46 -27.43
CA GLY A 46 -28.05 11.38 -28.51
C GLY A 46 -27.37 12.68 -28.06
N ALA A 47 -27.27 12.91 -26.74
CA ALA A 47 -26.45 13.97 -26.18
C ALA A 47 -24.98 13.57 -26.11
N THR A 48 -24.08 14.52 -26.33
CA THR A 48 -22.63 14.34 -26.17
C THR A 48 -22.10 15.33 -25.16
N GLY A 49 -21.09 14.92 -24.39
CA GLY A 49 -20.56 15.73 -23.31
C GLY A 49 -19.36 15.11 -22.62
N THR A 50 -19.02 15.65 -21.45
CA THR A 50 -17.98 15.13 -20.57
C THR A 50 -18.44 15.19 -19.13
N ALA A 51 -18.18 14.12 -18.37
CA ALA A 51 -18.34 14.09 -16.92
C ALA A 51 -16.95 14.14 -16.28
N ASP A 52 -16.66 15.21 -15.55
CA ASP A 52 -15.43 15.37 -14.79
C ASP A 52 -15.73 15.04 -13.32
N ILE A 53 -15.20 13.91 -12.85
CA ILE A 53 -15.45 13.33 -11.53
C ILE A 53 -14.20 13.51 -10.66
N ASN A 54 -14.36 14.24 -9.56
CA ASN A 54 -13.34 14.43 -8.53
C ASN A 54 -13.68 13.53 -7.33
N PHE A 55 -12.85 12.51 -7.11
CA PHE A 55 -13.05 11.56 -6.03
C PHE A 55 -12.60 12.12 -4.69
N GLN A 56 -13.33 11.73 -3.66
CA GLN A 56 -12.91 11.86 -2.28
C GLN A 56 -12.23 10.57 -1.82
N THR A 57 -11.76 10.55 -0.58
CA THR A 57 -11.10 9.39 0.01
C THR A 57 -12.01 8.15 -0.07
N PRO A 58 -11.54 7.06 -0.71
CA PRO A 58 -12.33 5.84 -0.85
C PRO A 58 -12.46 5.08 0.46
N THR A 59 -13.53 4.29 0.59
CA THR A 59 -13.74 3.37 1.71
C THR A 59 -14.12 1.99 1.20
N LEU A 60 -13.44 0.98 1.69
CA LEU A 60 -13.76 -0.43 1.57
C LEU A 60 -14.78 -0.82 2.65
N ASP A 61 -15.73 -1.63 2.26
CA ASP A 61 -16.86 -2.16 3.02
C ASP A 61 -16.82 -3.69 2.89
N LEU A 62 -16.70 -4.39 4.00
CA LEU A 62 -16.58 -5.84 4.07
C LEU A 62 -17.88 -6.56 4.43
N ASP A 63 -19.01 -5.83 4.53
CA ASP A 63 -20.31 -6.35 4.96
C ASP A 63 -21.00 -7.29 3.94
N ARG A 64 -20.27 -7.72 2.90
CA ARG A 64 -20.83 -8.39 1.73
C ARG A 64 -20.66 -9.90 1.80
N PRO A 65 -21.46 -10.67 1.01
CA PRO A 65 -21.32 -12.12 0.93
C PRO A 65 -19.89 -12.51 0.55
N ARG A 66 -19.24 -13.34 1.36
CA ARG A 66 -17.84 -13.74 1.17
C ARG A 66 -17.62 -14.38 -0.20
N PRO A 67 -16.53 -14.06 -0.93
CA PRO A 67 -15.43 -13.14 -0.59
C PRO A 67 -15.59 -11.73 -1.21
N GLN A 68 -16.82 -11.24 -1.36
CA GLN A 68 -17.07 -9.92 -1.95
C GLN A 68 -16.74 -8.78 -0.99
N VAL A 69 -16.37 -7.64 -1.58
CA VAL A 69 -16.14 -6.36 -0.92
C VAL A 69 -16.82 -5.25 -1.70
N GLY A 70 -17.24 -4.20 -0.99
CA GLY A 70 -17.71 -2.95 -1.57
C GLY A 70 -16.62 -1.90 -1.51
N LEU A 71 -16.26 -1.30 -2.63
CA LEU A 71 -15.43 -0.11 -2.67
C LEU A 71 -16.32 1.09 -2.97
N THR A 72 -16.46 1.96 -1.98
CA THR A 72 -17.22 3.19 -2.06
C THR A 72 -16.29 4.35 -2.41
N LEU A 73 -16.61 5.05 -3.49
CA LEU A 73 -15.90 6.21 -4.02
C LEU A 73 -16.85 7.41 -3.99
N PRO A 74 -16.87 8.19 -2.90
CA PRO A 74 -17.61 9.44 -2.88
C PRO A 74 -17.00 10.42 -3.87
N PHE A 75 -17.82 11.22 -4.53
CA PHE A 75 -17.34 12.30 -5.41
C PHE A 75 -18.12 13.59 -5.15
N ALA A 76 -17.42 14.71 -5.24
CA ALA A 76 -18.01 16.04 -5.06
C ALA A 76 -17.19 17.09 -5.80
N GLY A 77 -17.75 18.30 -5.99
CA GLY A 77 -17.10 19.33 -6.79
C GLY A 77 -16.79 18.84 -8.21
N SER A 78 -17.60 17.92 -8.70
CA SER A 78 -17.54 17.31 -10.03
C SER A 78 -18.49 18.05 -10.95
N GLN A 79 -18.48 17.77 -12.26
CA GLN A 79 -19.45 18.37 -13.19
C GLN A 79 -19.83 17.43 -14.34
N LEU A 80 -21.01 17.68 -14.90
CA LEU A 80 -21.45 17.17 -16.19
C LEU A 80 -21.61 18.35 -17.15
N ALA A 81 -20.85 18.32 -18.25
CA ALA A 81 -20.97 19.28 -19.34
C ALA A 81 -21.58 18.59 -20.57
N LEU A 82 -22.76 19.02 -21.01
CA LEU A 82 -23.40 18.55 -22.25
C LEU A 82 -23.20 19.60 -23.35
N THR A 83 -22.75 19.17 -24.52
CA THR A 83 -22.35 20.03 -25.66
C THR A 83 -23.22 19.87 -26.90
N ALA A 84 -24.00 18.79 -26.99
CA ALA A 84 -25.01 18.59 -28.01
C ALA A 84 -26.09 17.64 -27.47
N PRO A 85 -27.33 17.64 -28.00
CA PRO A 85 -27.88 18.60 -28.97
C PRO A 85 -28.25 19.96 -28.33
N VAL A 86 -28.12 20.08 -27.01
CA VAL A 86 -28.37 21.33 -26.28
C VAL A 86 -27.13 22.25 -26.32
N PRO A 87 -27.29 23.58 -26.23
CA PRO A 87 -26.18 24.49 -25.95
C PRO A 87 -25.38 24.04 -24.73
N LEU A 88 -24.10 24.42 -24.65
CA LEU A 88 -23.22 24.03 -23.54
C LEU A 88 -23.94 24.24 -22.20
N THR A 89 -24.23 23.13 -21.53
CA THR A 89 -24.91 23.15 -20.24
C THR A 89 -24.08 22.39 -19.23
N VAL A 90 -23.70 23.10 -18.16
CA VAL A 90 -22.85 22.59 -17.09
C VAL A 90 -23.69 22.44 -15.83
N ALA A 91 -23.66 21.24 -15.24
CA ALA A 91 -24.29 20.96 -13.96
C ALA A 91 -23.26 20.43 -12.97
N PRO A 92 -23.21 20.95 -11.74
CA PRO A 92 -22.37 20.36 -10.71
C PRO A 92 -22.88 18.95 -10.38
N LEU A 93 -21.93 18.07 -10.11
CA LEU A 93 -22.13 16.68 -9.73
C LEU A 93 -21.55 16.42 -8.35
N GLY A 94 -22.30 15.66 -7.57
CA GLY A 94 -21.90 15.03 -6.33
C GLY A 94 -22.69 13.73 -6.16
N GLY A 95 -22.15 12.82 -5.37
CA GLY A 95 -22.75 11.51 -5.19
C GLY A 95 -21.76 10.45 -4.74
N THR A 96 -22.12 9.20 -4.96
CA THR A 96 -21.33 8.04 -4.57
C THR A 96 -21.28 7.02 -5.70
N ILE A 97 -20.11 6.45 -5.93
CA ILE A 97 -19.93 5.27 -6.79
C ILE A 97 -19.60 4.09 -5.89
N VAL A 98 -20.33 2.99 -6.01
CA VAL A 98 -20.08 1.74 -5.28
C VAL A 98 -19.68 0.65 -6.27
N ILE A 99 -18.51 0.07 -6.05
CA ILE A 99 -17.97 -1.03 -6.85
C ILE A 99 -17.99 -2.28 -5.98
N VAL A 100 -18.65 -3.34 -6.44
CA VAL A 100 -18.73 -4.62 -5.71
C VAL A 100 -18.02 -5.68 -6.51
N ASP A 101 -17.00 -6.29 -5.91
CA ASP A 101 -16.25 -7.38 -6.54
C ASP A 101 -15.64 -8.30 -5.50
N ALA A 102 -15.10 -9.44 -5.93
CA ALA A 102 -14.44 -10.42 -5.08
C ALA A 102 -12.98 -10.03 -4.79
N VAL A 103 -12.53 -10.30 -3.56
CA VAL A 103 -11.11 -10.34 -3.24
C VAL A 103 -10.55 -11.71 -3.61
N GLN A 104 -9.40 -11.72 -4.27
CA GLN A 104 -8.73 -12.95 -4.68
C GLN A 104 -7.21 -12.85 -4.57
N ILE A 105 -6.54 -13.99 -4.54
CA ILE A 105 -5.08 -14.08 -4.66
C ILE A 105 -4.70 -14.19 -6.13
N VAL A 106 -3.74 -13.37 -6.55
CA VAL A 106 -3.14 -13.44 -7.89
C VAL A 106 -1.66 -13.77 -7.75
N SER A 107 -1.14 -14.59 -8.65
CA SER A 107 0.25 -15.05 -8.65
C SER A 107 1.00 -14.49 -9.86
N GLU A 108 2.06 -13.74 -9.64
CA GLU A 108 2.89 -13.14 -10.70
C GLU A 108 4.36 -13.08 -10.27
N ALA A 109 5.28 -13.34 -11.21
CA ALA A 109 6.73 -13.22 -11.01
C ALA A 109 7.28 -13.93 -9.75
N GLY A 110 6.69 -15.06 -9.35
CA GLY A 110 7.09 -15.81 -8.15
C GLY A 110 6.60 -15.22 -6.82
N GLY A 111 5.67 -14.27 -6.87
CA GLY A 111 4.98 -13.71 -5.71
C GLY A 111 3.47 -13.84 -5.79
N GLN A 112 2.81 -13.69 -4.66
CA GLN A 112 1.35 -13.66 -4.53
C GLN A 112 0.89 -12.36 -3.86
N ALA A 113 -0.24 -11.82 -4.31
CA ALA A 113 -0.87 -10.65 -3.71
C ALA A 113 -2.38 -10.84 -3.61
N ALA A 114 -2.99 -10.31 -2.55
CA ALA A 114 -4.44 -10.14 -2.51
C ALA A 114 -4.84 -8.88 -3.26
N VAL A 115 -5.85 -9.01 -4.11
CA VAL A 115 -6.30 -7.94 -4.99
C VAL A 115 -7.82 -7.93 -5.14
N ILE A 116 -8.33 -6.78 -5.52
CA ILE A 116 -9.60 -6.67 -6.26
C ILE A 116 -9.22 -6.54 -7.73
N ASP A 117 -9.60 -7.50 -8.56
CA ASP A 117 -9.17 -7.58 -9.96
C ASP A 117 -10.34 -7.34 -10.91
N PHE A 118 -10.40 -6.15 -11.49
CA PHE A 118 -11.46 -5.76 -12.40
C PHE A 118 -11.32 -6.40 -13.79
N THR A 119 -10.15 -6.95 -14.13
CA THR A 119 -9.90 -7.53 -15.46
C THR A 119 -10.44 -8.95 -15.60
N SER A 120 -10.37 -9.73 -14.52
CA SER A 120 -10.84 -11.12 -14.46
C SER A 120 -12.18 -11.26 -13.72
N GLY A 121 -12.55 -10.25 -12.94
CA GLY A 121 -13.82 -10.18 -12.21
C GLY A 121 -15.02 -9.77 -13.07
N ALA A 122 -16.18 -9.78 -12.43
CA ALA A 122 -17.43 -9.21 -12.95
C ALA A 122 -17.95 -8.14 -11.98
N PRO A 123 -17.19 -7.04 -11.80
CA PRO A 123 -17.54 -6.02 -10.82
C PRO A 123 -18.90 -5.41 -11.14
N THR A 124 -19.73 -5.27 -10.11
CA THR A 124 -20.97 -4.51 -10.20
C THR A 124 -20.68 -3.06 -9.82
N VAL A 125 -20.93 -2.13 -10.73
CA VAL A 125 -20.75 -0.69 -10.48
C VAL A 125 -22.13 -0.05 -10.36
N THR A 126 -22.37 0.63 -9.25
CA THR A 126 -23.58 1.44 -9.00
C THR A 126 -23.15 2.89 -8.81
N VAL A 127 -23.95 3.82 -9.33
CA VAL A 127 -23.73 5.26 -9.19
C VAL A 127 -25.02 5.87 -8.68
N ASP A 128 -24.93 6.63 -7.59
CA ASP A 128 -26.05 7.37 -7.03
C ASP A 128 -25.65 8.85 -6.97
N PHE A 129 -26.42 9.70 -7.64
CA PHE A 129 -26.24 11.15 -7.51
C PHE A 129 -26.86 11.66 -6.21
N ASP A 130 -26.24 12.67 -5.59
CA ASP A 130 -26.84 13.30 -4.42
C ASP A 130 -28.11 14.10 -4.80
N ALA A 131 -29.03 14.29 -3.85
CA ALA A 131 -30.32 14.95 -4.11
C ALA A 131 -30.17 16.37 -4.70
N ALA A 132 -29.08 17.07 -4.37
CA ALA A 132 -28.81 18.41 -4.91
C ALA A 132 -28.42 18.35 -6.39
N SER A 133 -27.66 17.34 -6.78
CA SER A 133 -27.26 17.04 -8.16
C SER A 133 -28.45 16.56 -8.96
N GLU A 134 -29.25 15.63 -8.43
CA GLU A 134 -30.46 15.14 -9.09
C GLU A 134 -31.43 16.28 -9.44
N THR A 135 -31.68 17.19 -8.49
CA THR A 135 -32.58 18.34 -8.69
C THR A 135 -32.11 19.24 -9.83
N ARG A 136 -30.79 19.38 -10.01
CA ARG A 136 -30.19 20.21 -11.08
C ARG A 136 -30.12 19.47 -12.42
N LEU A 137 -29.85 18.17 -12.39
CA LEU A 137 -29.70 17.34 -13.58
C LEU A 137 -31.05 16.98 -14.23
N ALA A 138 -32.09 16.73 -13.43
CA ALA A 138 -33.38 16.27 -13.92
C ALA A 138 -33.94 17.10 -15.10
N PRO A 139 -34.00 18.45 -15.05
CA PRO A 139 -34.49 19.23 -16.20
C PRO A 139 -33.57 19.14 -17.42
N LEU A 140 -32.26 19.01 -17.22
CA LEU A 140 -31.26 18.92 -18.30
C LEU A 140 -31.34 17.58 -19.03
N LEU A 141 -31.45 16.49 -18.26
CA LEU A 141 -31.61 15.15 -18.80
C LEU A 141 -32.96 14.99 -19.50
N ALA A 142 -34.03 15.57 -18.94
CA ALA A 142 -35.34 15.57 -19.58
C ALA A 142 -35.33 16.25 -20.95
N ALA A 143 -34.55 17.33 -21.12
CA ALA A 143 -34.41 18.02 -22.41
C ALA A 143 -33.78 17.15 -23.51
N VAL A 144 -33.01 16.12 -23.13
CA VAL A 144 -32.41 15.13 -24.03
C VAL A 144 -33.11 13.76 -23.96
N GLY A 145 -34.30 13.70 -23.35
CA GLY A 145 -35.13 12.49 -23.30
C GLY A 145 -34.61 11.39 -22.35
N MET A 146 -33.88 11.76 -21.30
CA MET A 146 -33.23 10.84 -20.37
C MET A 146 -33.70 11.03 -18.92
N SER A 147 -33.74 9.93 -18.16
CA SER A 147 -33.98 9.91 -16.71
C SER A 147 -32.67 9.88 -15.90
N ILE A 148 -32.74 10.24 -14.62
CA ILE A 148 -31.61 10.14 -13.68
C ILE A 148 -31.06 8.72 -13.62
N ALA A 149 -31.92 7.71 -13.49
CA ALA A 149 -31.50 6.31 -13.45
C ALA A 149 -30.78 5.85 -14.74
N GLN A 150 -31.22 6.31 -15.91
CA GLN A 150 -30.49 6.04 -17.15
C GLN A 150 -29.11 6.72 -17.15
N ALA A 151 -29.02 7.89 -16.52
CA ALA A 151 -27.78 8.60 -16.43
C ALA A 151 -26.76 7.93 -15.52
N GLU A 152 -27.20 7.51 -14.33
CA GLU A 152 -26.43 6.71 -13.38
C GLU A 152 -25.93 5.42 -14.03
N ASN A 153 -26.79 4.68 -14.73
CA ASN A 153 -26.39 3.46 -15.45
C ASN A 153 -25.35 3.73 -16.54
N THR A 154 -25.43 4.87 -17.22
CA THR A 154 -24.43 5.22 -18.25
C THR A 154 -23.08 5.55 -17.62
N VAL A 155 -23.07 6.35 -16.55
CA VAL A 155 -21.84 6.66 -15.82
C VAL A 155 -21.24 5.39 -15.20
N ALA A 156 -22.07 4.50 -14.66
CA ALA A 156 -21.64 3.19 -14.15
C ALA A 156 -20.88 2.38 -15.21
N GLY A 157 -21.43 2.30 -16.43
CA GLY A 157 -20.79 1.59 -17.54
C GLY A 157 -19.46 2.23 -17.98
N LEU A 158 -19.37 3.55 -17.98
CA LEU A 158 -18.12 4.29 -18.29
C LEU A 158 -17.06 4.09 -17.20
N VAL A 159 -17.46 4.14 -15.93
CA VAL A 159 -16.58 3.86 -14.79
C VAL A 159 -16.08 2.43 -14.87
N LEU A 160 -16.96 1.45 -15.13
CA LEU A 160 -16.57 0.05 -15.32
C LEU A 160 -15.51 -0.11 -16.42
N ALA A 161 -15.73 0.50 -17.59
CA ALA A 161 -14.76 0.46 -18.68
C ALA A 161 -13.40 1.03 -18.26
N GLN A 162 -13.40 2.14 -17.52
CA GLN A 162 -12.19 2.78 -17.01
C GLN A 162 -11.47 1.92 -15.95
N LEU A 163 -12.23 1.27 -15.06
CA LEU A 163 -11.68 0.32 -14.09
C LEU A 163 -10.99 -0.84 -14.81
N GLN A 164 -11.58 -1.36 -15.88
CA GLN A 164 -11.03 -2.49 -16.64
C GLN A 164 -9.84 -2.10 -17.52
N SER A 165 -9.84 -0.91 -18.13
CA SER A 165 -8.78 -0.50 -19.04
C SER A 165 -7.55 0.08 -18.34
N THR A 166 -7.77 0.84 -17.26
CA THR A 166 -6.74 1.73 -16.70
C THR A 166 -6.37 1.37 -15.27
N VAL A 167 -7.34 1.12 -14.39
CA VAL A 167 -7.03 0.74 -13.01
C VAL A 167 -6.57 -0.72 -12.96
N GLN A 168 -7.31 -1.60 -13.65
CA GLN A 168 -7.16 -3.05 -13.74
C GLN A 168 -7.29 -3.77 -12.40
N ARG A 169 -6.51 -3.36 -11.39
CA ARG A 169 -6.42 -4.02 -10.09
C ARG A 169 -6.19 -3.03 -8.95
N VAL A 170 -6.76 -3.34 -7.80
CA VAL A 170 -6.45 -2.70 -6.52
C VAL A 170 -5.69 -3.68 -5.66
N LEU A 171 -4.42 -3.38 -5.35
CA LEU A 171 -3.62 -4.20 -4.46
C LEU A 171 -4.06 -4.01 -3.01
N LEU A 172 -4.47 -5.10 -2.36
CA LEU A 172 -4.75 -5.14 -0.92
C LEU A 172 -3.55 -5.58 -0.10
N THR A 173 -2.57 -6.21 -0.74
CA THR A 173 -1.23 -6.46 -0.21
C THR A 173 -0.19 -6.24 -1.32
N PRO A 174 1.07 -5.90 -1.00
CA PRO A 174 2.14 -6.02 -1.98
C PRO A 174 2.33 -7.49 -2.39
N PHE A 175 3.07 -7.71 -3.48
CA PHE A 175 3.49 -9.06 -3.87
C PHE A 175 4.44 -9.63 -2.81
N ILE A 176 4.00 -10.72 -2.19
CA ILE A 176 4.75 -11.47 -1.20
C ILE A 176 5.48 -12.60 -1.94
N PRO A 177 6.82 -12.70 -1.83
CA PRO A 177 7.56 -13.79 -2.44
C PRO A 177 7.07 -15.15 -1.92
N VAL A 178 6.82 -16.06 -2.85
CA VAL A 178 6.38 -17.42 -2.56
C VAL A 178 7.44 -18.38 -3.07
N VAL A 179 7.87 -19.30 -2.23
CA VAL A 179 9.00 -20.18 -2.50
C VAL A 179 8.63 -21.61 -2.13
N ASP A 180 9.21 -22.56 -2.88
CA ASP A 180 9.06 -23.97 -2.59
C ASP A 180 9.61 -24.31 -1.19
N ASP A 181 8.93 -25.27 -0.55
CA ASP A 181 9.00 -25.71 0.86
C ASP A 181 10.43 -26.08 1.33
N THR A 182 11.25 -25.06 1.54
CA THR A 182 12.67 -25.19 1.90
C THR A 182 12.96 -24.72 3.33
N SER A 183 12.10 -23.86 3.89
CA SER A 183 12.22 -23.32 5.25
C SER A 183 10.85 -23.21 5.92
N PRO A 184 10.73 -23.45 7.24
CA PRO A 184 9.49 -23.23 7.97
C PRO A 184 9.05 -21.75 8.00
N THR A 185 9.90 -20.80 7.59
CA THR A 185 9.63 -19.36 7.61
C THR A 185 9.32 -18.78 6.23
N THR A 186 9.39 -19.58 5.16
CA THR A 186 9.09 -19.14 3.80
C THR A 186 7.62 -19.37 3.50
N ILE A 187 6.99 -18.43 2.82
CA ILE A 187 5.59 -18.54 2.42
C ILE A 187 5.52 -19.45 1.18
N PHE A 188 4.66 -20.47 1.26
CA PHE A 188 4.41 -21.45 0.20
C PHE A 188 3.12 -21.16 -0.58
N ASP A 189 2.08 -20.66 0.10
CA ASP A 189 0.82 -20.29 -0.54
C ASP A 189 0.01 -19.34 0.35
N LEU A 190 -0.85 -18.53 -0.28
CA LEU A 190 -1.75 -17.59 0.36
C LEU A 190 -3.18 -17.86 -0.08
N ALA A 191 -4.11 -17.73 0.86
CA ALA A 191 -5.54 -17.68 0.61
C ALA A 191 -6.13 -16.44 1.29
N VAL A 192 -7.18 -15.86 0.71
CA VAL A 192 -7.81 -14.64 1.24
C VAL A 192 -9.32 -14.79 1.28
N THR A 193 -9.95 -14.18 2.27
CA THR A 193 -11.41 -14.07 2.39
C THR A 193 -11.78 -12.86 3.24
N THR A 194 -13.04 -12.43 3.14
CA THR A 194 -13.62 -11.46 4.06
C THR A 194 -14.30 -12.17 5.22
N VAL A 195 -14.41 -11.49 6.34
CA VAL A 195 -15.18 -11.91 7.50
C VAL A 195 -16.10 -10.76 7.88
N ASN A 196 -17.40 -10.97 7.68
CA ASN A 196 -18.44 -10.09 8.18
C ASN A 196 -18.80 -10.52 9.62
N ASP A 197 -18.54 -9.65 10.58
CA ASP A 197 -18.91 -9.82 11.98
C ASP A 197 -20.26 -9.14 12.27
N LEU A 198 -21.33 -9.90 12.11
CA LEU A 198 -22.72 -9.49 12.41
C LEU A 198 -23.01 -9.14 13.89
N SER A 199 -21.99 -9.08 14.75
CA SER A 199 -22.13 -8.60 16.13
C SER A 199 -22.44 -7.11 16.16
N ALA A 200 -22.95 -6.61 17.30
CA ALA A 200 -23.22 -5.18 17.46
C ALA A 200 -21.96 -4.29 17.42
N ALA A 201 -20.77 -4.90 17.51
CA ALA A 201 -19.51 -4.19 17.37
C ALA A 201 -19.06 -4.06 15.91
N ASP A 202 -19.68 -4.83 14.99
CA ASP A 202 -19.50 -4.76 13.55
C ASP A 202 -18.03 -4.72 13.12
N ARG A 203 -17.28 -5.71 13.61
CA ARG A 203 -15.83 -5.72 13.48
C ARG A 203 -15.42 -6.59 12.32
N ASP A 204 -15.65 -6.08 11.12
CA ASP A 204 -15.26 -6.77 9.93
C ASP A 204 -13.74 -6.84 9.75
N CYS A 205 -13.29 -7.90 9.08
CA CYS A 205 -11.88 -8.07 8.77
C CYS A 205 -11.61 -8.81 7.47
N LEU A 206 -10.47 -8.49 6.87
CA LEU A 206 -9.87 -9.29 5.81
C LEU A 206 -8.98 -10.35 6.45
N ALA A 207 -9.19 -11.61 6.09
CA ALA A 207 -8.46 -12.74 6.62
C ALA A 207 -7.59 -13.38 5.55
N PHE A 208 -6.34 -13.67 5.91
CA PHE A 208 -5.35 -14.34 5.08
C PHE A 208 -4.94 -15.65 5.74
N GLY A 209 -5.23 -16.76 5.08
CA GLY A 209 -4.65 -18.05 5.41
C GLY A 209 -3.29 -18.18 4.74
N VAL A 210 -2.25 -18.43 5.52
CA VAL A 210 -0.89 -18.56 5.02
C VAL A 210 -0.40 -19.98 5.25
N ARG A 211 0.07 -20.58 4.17
CA ARG A 211 0.78 -21.85 4.20
C ARG A 211 2.27 -21.56 4.03
N MET A 212 3.07 -22.15 4.90
CA MET A 212 4.53 -22.12 4.86
C MET A 212 5.11 -23.47 4.45
N SER A 213 4.25 -24.46 4.25
CA SER A 213 4.62 -25.79 3.79
C SER A 213 3.69 -26.33 2.71
N SER A 214 4.24 -27.25 1.92
CA SER A 214 3.55 -27.95 0.84
C SER A 214 2.54 -28.99 1.34
N ASP A 215 2.55 -29.30 2.63
CA ASP A 215 1.62 -30.21 3.29
C ASP A 215 0.16 -29.80 3.03
N ALA A 216 -0.71 -30.78 2.77
CA ALA A 216 -2.13 -30.50 2.56
C ALA A 216 -2.75 -29.89 3.84
N GLY A 217 -3.35 -28.71 3.72
CA GLY A 217 -3.92 -27.99 4.85
C GLY A 217 -4.53 -26.65 4.45
N GLY A 218 -5.34 -26.09 5.36
CA GLY A 218 -5.99 -24.79 5.23
C GLY A 218 -7.26 -24.81 4.38
N ASN A 219 -8.38 -24.39 4.98
CA ASN A 219 -9.58 -24.05 4.22
C ASN A 219 -10.06 -22.66 4.62
N ILE A 220 -9.86 -21.69 3.73
CA ILE A 220 -10.17 -20.27 4.02
C ILE A 220 -11.67 -20.05 4.26
N ASN A 221 -12.53 -20.92 3.72
CA ASN A 221 -13.97 -20.83 3.95
C ASN A 221 -14.36 -21.09 5.41
N ASN A 222 -13.54 -21.84 6.17
CA ASN A 222 -13.76 -22.10 7.59
C ASN A 222 -13.45 -20.90 8.49
N VAL A 223 -12.76 -19.88 7.97
CA VAL A 223 -12.50 -18.63 8.69
C VAL A 223 -13.75 -17.75 8.62
N THR A 224 -14.68 -17.92 9.58
CA THR A 224 -15.99 -17.24 9.57
C THR A 224 -16.15 -16.19 10.66
N THR A 225 -15.17 -16.04 11.56
CA THR A 225 -15.28 -15.17 12.74
C THR A 225 -14.10 -14.23 12.88
N ASN A 226 -14.38 -12.99 13.28
CA ASN A 226 -13.34 -12.06 13.66
C ASN A 226 -12.75 -12.46 15.01
N MET A 227 -11.42 -12.56 15.07
CA MET A 227 -10.66 -12.91 16.26
C MET A 227 -9.76 -11.76 16.74
N ILE A 228 -9.73 -10.64 16.01
CA ILE A 228 -8.96 -9.46 16.38
C ILE A 228 -9.44 -8.96 17.75
N PRO A 229 -8.57 -8.84 18.78
CA PRO A 229 -8.96 -8.32 20.08
C PRO A 229 -9.49 -6.89 20.00
N ALA A 230 -10.38 -6.50 20.91
CA ALA A 230 -10.89 -5.13 20.97
C ALA A 230 -9.72 -4.12 21.13
N GLY A 231 -9.76 -3.04 20.34
CA GLY A 231 -8.71 -2.00 20.34
C GLY A 231 -7.43 -2.36 19.58
N SER A 232 -7.33 -3.55 18.97
CA SER A 232 -6.22 -3.93 18.08
C SER A 232 -6.64 -3.80 16.60
N PRO A 233 -5.76 -3.31 15.71
CA PRO A 233 -6.06 -3.17 14.28
C PRO A 233 -5.89 -4.48 13.48
N SER A 234 -5.17 -5.46 14.05
CA SER A 234 -4.83 -6.71 13.39
C SER A 234 -4.52 -7.83 14.38
N LEU A 235 -4.52 -9.07 13.90
CA LEU A 235 -4.11 -10.27 14.61
C LEU A 235 -3.28 -11.14 13.67
N VAL A 236 -2.17 -11.68 14.18
CA VAL A 236 -1.46 -12.80 13.54
C VAL A 236 -1.56 -13.99 14.49
N MET A 237 -2.02 -15.12 14.00
CA MET A 237 -2.21 -16.35 14.75
C MET A 237 -1.40 -17.45 14.08
N MET A 238 -0.68 -18.25 14.85
CA MET A 238 0.10 -19.37 14.31
C MET A 238 -0.41 -20.70 14.84
N SER A 239 -0.42 -21.71 13.98
CA SER A 239 -0.86 -23.03 14.37
C SER A 239 0.10 -23.62 15.40
N ASN A 240 -0.46 -24.10 16.51
CA ASN A 240 0.28 -24.86 17.52
C ASN A 240 0.98 -26.08 16.90
N THR A 241 0.33 -26.72 15.93
CA THR A 241 0.89 -27.85 15.19
C THR A 241 2.10 -27.42 14.38
N TRP A 242 2.01 -26.30 13.66
CA TRP A 242 3.15 -25.74 12.90
C TRP A 242 4.31 -25.37 13.84
N LEU A 243 4.04 -24.67 14.94
CA LEU A 243 5.06 -24.24 15.90
C LEU A 243 5.83 -25.45 16.44
N LEU A 244 5.13 -26.50 16.86
CA LEU A 244 5.75 -27.71 17.40
C LEU A 244 6.45 -28.53 16.31
N ALA A 245 5.83 -28.72 15.15
CA ALA A 245 6.29 -29.60 14.08
C ALA A 245 7.39 -29.05 13.19
N LYS A 246 7.30 -27.77 12.85
CA LYS A 246 8.12 -27.12 11.83
C LYS A 246 9.16 -26.19 12.45
N VAL A 247 8.88 -25.60 13.61
CA VAL A 247 9.85 -24.74 14.32
C VAL A 247 10.58 -25.51 15.41
N MET A 248 9.87 -26.09 16.38
CA MET A 248 10.53 -26.68 17.56
C MET A 248 11.20 -28.02 17.28
N ARG A 249 10.53 -28.93 16.56
CA ARG A 249 11.06 -30.28 16.31
C ARG A 249 12.44 -30.29 15.62
N PRO A 250 12.70 -29.52 14.54
CA PRO A 250 14.03 -29.47 13.94
C PRO A 250 15.11 -28.96 14.89
N GLN A 251 14.77 -27.99 15.73
CA GLN A 251 15.70 -27.38 16.68
C GLN A 251 16.03 -28.34 17.81
N VAL A 252 15.02 -29.03 18.35
CA VAL A 252 15.20 -30.08 19.37
C VAL A 252 16.00 -31.26 18.80
N ALA A 253 15.75 -31.68 17.56
CA ALA A 253 16.55 -32.73 16.93
C ALA A 253 18.03 -32.29 16.81
N THR A 254 18.26 -31.07 16.33
CA THR A 254 19.61 -30.50 16.18
C THR A 254 20.33 -30.36 17.52
N SER A 255 19.66 -29.85 18.56
CA SER A 255 20.26 -29.66 19.88
C SER A 255 20.62 -30.97 20.57
N LEU A 256 19.86 -32.03 20.29
CA LEU A 256 20.16 -33.39 20.76
C LEU A 256 21.15 -34.13 19.85
N GLY A 257 21.61 -33.50 18.76
CA GLY A 257 22.53 -34.10 17.78
C GLY A 257 21.93 -35.29 17.04
N ARG A 258 20.62 -35.26 16.76
CA ARG A 258 19.84 -36.35 16.16
C ARG A 258 19.20 -35.94 14.82
N PRO A 259 18.98 -36.91 13.91
CA PRO A 259 18.19 -36.65 12.72
C PRO A 259 16.70 -36.45 13.06
N LEU A 260 16.00 -35.69 12.23
CA LEU A 260 14.58 -35.38 12.40
C LEU A 260 13.69 -36.64 12.43
N THR A 261 14.12 -37.72 11.76
CA THR A 261 13.42 -39.01 11.68
C THR A 261 13.23 -39.70 13.04
N ASP A 262 13.98 -39.26 14.06
CA ASP A 262 13.86 -39.76 15.43
C ASP A 262 12.66 -39.15 16.18
N PHE A 263 11.95 -38.22 15.53
CA PHE A 263 10.84 -37.47 16.10
C PHE A 263 9.60 -37.50 15.20
N ASP A 264 8.49 -37.98 15.76
CA ASP A 264 7.16 -37.89 15.15
C ASP A 264 6.57 -36.48 15.27
N THR A 265 5.68 -36.14 14.33
CA THR A 265 4.89 -34.89 14.32
C THR A 265 3.79 -34.93 15.40
N PRO A 266 3.51 -33.84 16.15
CA PRO A 266 4.17 -32.54 16.04
C PRO A 266 5.54 -32.50 16.72
N LEU A 267 5.71 -33.02 17.94
CA LEU A 267 7.03 -33.18 18.56
C LEU A 267 7.01 -34.31 19.58
N ARG A 268 7.40 -35.51 19.14
CA ARG A 268 7.51 -36.69 20.00
C ARG A 268 8.68 -37.56 19.60
N LEU A 269 9.58 -37.85 20.52
CA LEU A 269 10.63 -38.82 20.32
C LEU A 269 10.02 -40.21 20.10
N ASN A 270 10.36 -40.86 18.98
CA ASN A 270 9.78 -42.13 18.57
C ASN A 270 10.67 -43.36 18.87
N ARG A 271 11.91 -43.12 19.30
CA ARG A 271 12.87 -44.14 19.68
C ARG A 271 13.76 -43.70 20.82
N SER A 272 14.32 -44.65 21.55
CA SER A 272 15.31 -44.34 22.60
C SER A 272 16.63 -43.88 21.98
N ILE A 273 17.21 -42.82 22.54
CA ILE A 273 18.49 -42.25 22.11
C ILE A 273 19.43 -42.10 23.32
N PRO A 274 20.76 -42.19 23.13
CA PRO A 274 21.71 -41.84 24.18
C PRO A 274 21.42 -40.43 24.72
N ALA A 275 21.40 -40.29 26.05
CA ALA A 275 21.17 -39.01 26.70
C ALA A 275 22.30 -38.02 26.35
N PRO A 276 21.98 -36.74 26.09
CA PRO A 276 23.00 -35.71 25.90
C PRO A 276 23.90 -35.64 27.15
N GLY A 277 25.21 -35.56 26.98
CA GLY A 277 26.17 -35.57 28.10
C GLY A 277 26.70 -36.96 28.50
N GLY A 278 26.22 -38.04 27.88
CA GLY A 278 26.94 -39.33 27.83
C GLY A 278 26.60 -40.37 28.90
N THR A 279 25.79 -40.04 29.92
CA THR A 279 25.30 -40.99 30.93
C THR A 279 23.80 -41.26 30.76
N GLY A 280 23.45 -42.49 30.37
CA GLY A 280 22.07 -42.96 30.26
C GLY A 280 21.44 -42.83 28.86
N THR A 281 20.14 -43.07 28.80
CA THR A 281 19.32 -43.14 27.58
C THR A 281 18.05 -42.31 27.77
N LEU A 282 17.78 -41.37 26.86
CA LEU A 282 16.50 -40.68 26.76
C LEU A 282 15.51 -41.60 26.03
N THR A 283 14.45 -41.99 26.72
CA THR A 283 13.46 -42.98 26.24
C THR A 283 12.18 -42.34 25.72
N SER A 284 11.85 -41.13 26.20
CA SER A 284 10.70 -40.35 25.77
C SER A 284 10.99 -38.87 25.89
N LEU A 285 10.51 -38.10 24.92
CA LEU A 285 10.44 -36.64 24.96
C LEU A 285 9.21 -36.22 24.16
N VAL A 286 8.31 -35.45 24.76
CA VAL A 286 7.08 -34.96 24.12
C VAL A 286 6.89 -33.50 24.48
N ALA A 287 6.47 -32.69 23.51
CA ALA A 287 6.07 -31.31 23.75
C ALA A 287 4.62 -31.07 23.29
N PHE A 288 3.87 -30.31 24.08
CA PHE A 288 2.52 -29.86 23.74
C PHE A 288 2.21 -28.53 24.44
N ILE A 289 1.17 -27.84 23.97
CA ILE A 289 0.72 -26.57 24.55
C ILE A 289 -0.21 -26.87 25.73
N GLU A 290 0.06 -26.26 26.89
CA GLU A 290 -0.79 -26.32 28.08
C GLU A 290 -1.06 -24.89 28.57
N GLY A 291 -2.24 -24.36 28.26
CA GLY A 291 -2.58 -22.96 28.52
C GLY A 291 -1.65 -22.00 27.75
N ASN A 292 -1.09 -21.02 28.44
CA ASN A 292 -0.19 -20.01 27.84
C ASN A 292 1.30 -20.43 27.86
N ARG A 293 1.59 -21.74 27.86
CA ARG A 293 2.96 -22.28 27.97
C ARG A 293 3.11 -23.54 27.14
N ILE A 294 4.35 -23.83 26.75
CA ILE A 294 4.70 -25.10 26.12
C ILE A 294 5.22 -26.01 27.21
N ARG A 295 4.56 -27.14 27.44
CA ARG A 295 5.00 -28.17 28.36
C ARG A 295 5.88 -29.17 27.62
N VAL A 296 7.03 -29.47 28.21
CA VAL A 296 7.95 -30.51 27.73
C VAL A 296 8.09 -31.58 28.80
N ASP A 297 7.67 -32.78 28.46
CA ASP A 297 7.77 -33.97 29.30
C ASP A 297 8.82 -34.92 28.74
N GLY A 298 9.65 -35.50 29.61
CA GLY A 298 10.64 -36.47 29.19
C GLY A 298 10.91 -37.56 30.22
N ARG A 299 11.49 -38.65 29.74
CA ARG A 299 11.87 -39.82 30.56
C ARG A 299 13.22 -40.33 30.13
N ALA A 300 14.12 -40.50 31.09
CA ALA A 300 15.45 -41.04 30.87
C ALA A 300 15.76 -42.19 31.83
N THR A 301 16.66 -43.08 31.41
CA THR A 301 17.09 -44.24 32.18
C THR A 301 18.60 -44.30 32.21
N ALA A 302 19.19 -44.55 33.37
CA ALA A 302 20.63 -44.76 33.54
C ALA A 302 20.87 -46.02 34.38
N SER A 303 21.99 -46.70 34.15
CA SER A 303 22.35 -47.88 34.93
C SER A 303 23.86 -47.99 35.06
N GLY A 304 24.31 -48.57 36.16
CA GLY A 304 25.71 -48.90 36.41
C GLY A 304 25.81 -50.16 37.25
N THR A 305 26.99 -50.41 37.81
CA THR A 305 27.22 -51.63 38.58
C THR A 305 26.36 -51.65 39.85
N GLY A 306 25.37 -52.55 39.89
CA GLY A 306 24.49 -52.76 41.04
C GLY A 306 23.36 -51.75 41.20
N TRP A 307 23.12 -50.88 40.20
CA TRP A 307 22.06 -49.87 40.27
C TRP A 307 21.43 -49.55 38.91
N SER A 308 20.15 -49.19 38.93
CA SER A 308 19.45 -48.57 37.80
C SER A 308 18.60 -47.41 38.28
N ALA A 309 18.48 -46.37 37.47
CA ALA A 309 17.68 -45.19 37.76
C ALA A 309 16.77 -44.86 36.59
N VAL A 310 15.55 -44.45 36.90
CA VAL A 310 14.57 -43.92 35.97
C VAL A 310 14.21 -42.52 36.42
N SER A 311 14.45 -41.53 35.55
CA SER A 311 14.11 -40.13 35.82
C SER A 311 13.04 -39.67 34.86
N THR A 312 11.98 -39.07 35.40
CA THR A 312 10.99 -38.30 34.63
C THR A 312 11.15 -36.83 34.94
N PHE A 313 11.12 -35.99 33.91
CA PHE A 313 11.23 -34.55 34.07
C PHE A 313 10.14 -33.83 33.30
N THR A 314 9.70 -32.70 33.86
CA THR A 314 8.76 -31.77 33.22
C THR A 314 9.29 -30.35 33.39
N PHE A 315 9.28 -29.58 32.31
CA PHE A 315 9.51 -28.14 32.37
C PHE A 315 8.59 -27.40 31.42
N PHE A 316 8.43 -26.10 31.66
CA PHE A 316 7.61 -25.22 30.84
C PHE A 316 8.48 -24.19 30.13
N VAL A 317 8.17 -23.95 28.87
CA VAL A 317 8.69 -22.83 28.08
C VAL A 317 7.59 -21.77 27.98
N SER A 318 7.90 -20.55 28.39
CA SER A 318 7.00 -19.40 28.30
C SER A 318 7.53 -18.39 27.29
N LEU A 319 6.63 -17.83 26.50
CA LEU A 319 6.91 -16.78 25.52
C LEU A 319 6.35 -15.46 26.04
N SER A 320 7.13 -14.39 25.90
CA SER A 320 6.75 -13.03 26.29
C SER A 320 7.34 -12.01 25.31
N ILE A 321 6.85 -10.78 25.35
CA ILE A 321 7.43 -9.66 24.61
C ILE A 321 8.21 -8.79 25.59
N ASP A 322 9.46 -8.49 25.25
CA ASP A 322 10.32 -7.62 26.04
C ASP A 322 10.05 -6.12 25.77
N ALA A 323 10.73 -5.24 26.50
CA ALA A 323 10.58 -3.80 26.35
C ALA A 323 11.00 -3.25 24.97
N THR A 324 11.73 -4.04 24.17
CA THR A 324 12.14 -3.68 22.81
C THR A 324 11.15 -4.13 21.74
N GLY A 325 10.09 -4.86 22.13
CA GLY A 325 9.13 -5.47 21.20
C GLY A 325 9.60 -6.81 20.63
N SER A 326 10.67 -7.41 21.18
CA SER A 326 11.21 -8.69 20.75
C SER A 326 10.64 -9.84 21.59
N ILE A 327 10.63 -11.06 21.03
CA ILE A 327 10.14 -12.24 21.74
C ILE A 327 11.22 -12.74 22.70
N ALA A 328 10.92 -12.66 23.99
CA ALA A 328 11.70 -13.25 25.05
C ALA A 328 11.14 -14.63 25.44
N ILE A 329 12.04 -15.61 25.52
CA ILE A 329 11.72 -16.99 25.87
C ILE A 329 12.31 -17.28 27.24
N THR A 330 11.49 -17.81 28.13
CA THR A 330 11.92 -18.21 29.48
C THR A 330 11.55 -19.66 29.73
N THR A 331 12.42 -20.40 30.41
CA THR A 331 12.15 -21.77 30.82
C THR A 331 12.07 -21.85 32.33
N THR A 332 11.12 -22.65 32.84
CA THR A 332 11.05 -22.92 34.28
C THR A 332 12.15 -23.89 34.68
N THR A 333 12.57 -23.82 35.95
CA THR A 333 13.37 -24.90 36.52
C THR A 333 12.62 -26.22 36.37
N PRO A 334 13.25 -27.26 35.80
CA PRO A 334 12.64 -28.55 35.58
C PRO A 334 12.27 -29.21 36.90
N THR A 335 11.06 -29.77 36.95
CA THR A 335 10.63 -30.66 38.04
C THR A 335 11.05 -32.07 37.68
N VAL A 336 11.88 -32.70 38.53
CA VAL A 336 12.43 -34.04 38.26
C VAL A 336 12.04 -35.00 39.37
N ALA A 337 11.53 -36.16 38.99
CA ALA A 337 11.31 -37.29 39.87
C ALA A 337 12.20 -38.44 39.42
N THR A 338 13.02 -38.97 40.33
CA THR A 338 13.94 -40.07 40.04
C THR A 338 13.67 -41.25 40.96
N ASP A 339 13.48 -42.40 40.34
CA ASP A 339 13.38 -43.69 41.00
C ASP A 339 14.71 -44.44 40.83
N VAL A 340 15.22 -45.04 41.91
CA VAL A 340 16.52 -45.72 41.91
C VAL A 340 16.37 -47.11 42.52
N ASP A 341 16.62 -48.11 41.69
CA ASP A 341 16.70 -49.50 42.09
C ASP A 341 18.16 -49.87 42.38
N LEU A 342 18.37 -50.54 43.51
CA LEU A 342 19.69 -51.00 43.96
C LEU A 342 19.67 -52.51 44.20
N GLU A 343 20.67 -53.20 43.69
CA GLU A 343 20.87 -54.61 44.00
C GLU A 343 21.19 -54.81 45.48
N TRP A 344 20.71 -55.92 46.05
CA TRP A 344 20.81 -56.24 47.49
C TRP A 344 22.22 -56.14 48.09
N TRP A 345 23.29 -56.34 47.31
CA TRP A 345 24.66 -56.25 47.81
C TRP A 345 25.15 -54.80 47.96
N VAL A 346 24.58 -53.85 47.19
CA VAL A 346 24.84 -52.41 47.35
C VAL A 346 24.25 -51.91 48.68
N TRP A 347 23.10 -52.47 49.08
CA TRP A 347 22.50 -52.24 50.39
C TRP A 347 23.41 -52.70 51.54
N LEU A 348 24.12 -53.81 51.38
CA LEU A 348 25.06 -54.32 52.39
C LEU A 348 26.37 -53.52 52.44
N ALA A 349 26.91 -53.13 51.28
CA ALA A 349 28.15 -52.35 51.20
C ALA A 349 28.02 -50.97 51.86
N GLY A 350 26.88 -50.29 51.70
CA GLY A 350 26.62 -49.01 52.37
C GLY A 350 26.50 -49.13 53.90
N LEU A 351 26.07 -50.30 54.40
CA LEU A 351 25.82 -50.57 55.84
C LEU A 351 27.15 -50.80 56.54
N ALA A 352 28.09 -51.46 55.85
CA ALA A 352 29.45 -51.69 56.33
C ALA A 352 30.30 -50.41 56.43
N LEU A 353 29.95 -49.35 55.68
CA LEU A 353 30.69 -48.07 55.65
C LEU A 353 30.08 -46.97 56.57
N GLY A 354 29.14 -47.30 57.46
CA GLY A 354 28.86 -46.49 58.65
C GLY A 354 28.07 -45.19 58.46
N GLY A 355 27.12 -45.14 57.52
CA GLY A 355 26.11 -44.05 57.47
C GLY A 355 26.06 -43.22 56.18
N LEU A 356 26.85 -43.56 55.17
CA LEU A 356 26.90 -42.86 53.87
C LEU A 356 25.72 -43.16 52.90
N PHE A 357 24.61 -43.71 53.40
CA PHE A 357 23.49 -44.17 52.58
C PHE A 357 22.76 -43.06 51.83
N GLY A 358 22.37 -42.01 52.55
CA GLY A 358 21.79 -40.83 51.92
C GLY A 358 22.77 -40.15 50.96
N GLY A 359 24.08 -40.33 51.18
CA GLY A 359 25.14 -39.81 50.32
C GLY A 359 25.27 -40.56 49.00
N ILE A 360 25.20 -41.89 48.97
CA ILE A 360 25.33 -42.67 47.72
C ILE A 360 24.08 -42.51 46.85
N VAL A 361 22.88 -42.70 47.41
CA VAL A 361 21.63 -42.49 46.66
C VAL A 361 21.52 -41.02 46.27
N GLY A 362 21.81 -40.10 47.20
CA GLY A 362 21.83 -38.66 46.91
C GLY A 362 22.84 -38.27 45.83
N ALA A 363 24.03 -38.88 45.80
CA ALA A 363 25.05 -38.60 44.78
C ALA A 363 24.70 -39.21 43.43
N ILE A 364 24.14 -40.43 43.38
CA ILE A 364 23.66 -41.05 42.14
C ILE A 364 22.49 -40.24 41.58
N VAL A 365 21.48 -39.94 42.42
CA VAL A 365 20.34 -39.11 42.03
C VAL A 365 20.82 -37.73 41.59
N ALA A 366 21.68 -37.05 42.37
CA ALA A 366 22.18 -35.73 41.98
C ALA A 366 22.98 -35.79 40.67
N ALA A 367 23.90 -36.75 40.49
CA ALA A 367 24.70 -36.83 39.28
C ALA A 367 23.86 -37.17 38.04
N VAL A 368 22.90 -38.10 38.15
CA VAL A 368 22.01 -38.51 37.05
C VAL A 368 21.01 -37.41 36.72
N VAL A 369 20.37 -36.83 37.75
CA VAL A 369 19.42 -35.72 37.60
C VAL A 369 20.13 -34.52 37.01
N LEU A 370 21.27 -34.09 37.57
CA LEU A 370 21.98 -32.91 37.09
C LEU A 370 22.47 -33.12 35.65
N ALA A 371 23.12 -34.25 35.36
CA ALA A 371 23.67 -34.50 34.02
C ALA A 371 22.61 -34.60 32.93
N ILE A 372 21.47 -35.25 33.18
CA ILE A 372 20.40 -35.39 32.18
C ILE A 372 19.56 -34.12 32.09
N THR A 373 19.26 -33.51 33.24
CA THR A 373 18.34 -32.39 33.28
C THR A 373 19.01 -31.11 32.82
N GLU A 374 20.25 -30.82 33.22
CA GLU A 374 20.99 -29.67 32.69
C GLU A 374 21.26 -29.86 31.19
N SER A 375 21.73 -31.02 30.74
CA SER A 375 22.07 -31.22 29.32
C SER A 375 20.86 -31.14 28.39
N VAL A 376 19.71 -31.70 28.79
CA VAL A 376 18.48 -31.66 28.00
C VAL A 376 17.81 -30.30 28.10
N VAL A 377 17.70 -29.72 29.30
CA VAL A 377 17.03 -28.42 29.46
C VAL A 377 17.87 -27.29 28.90
N GLU A 378 19.17 -27.24 29.16
CA GLU A 378 20.04 -26.22 28.55
C GLU A 378 20.17 -26.43 27.05
N GLY A 379 20.32 -27.68 26.58
CA GLY A 379 20.39 -27.98 25.14
C GLY A 379 19.12 -27.58 24.39
N VAL A 380 17.96 -27.96 24.91
CA VAL A 380 16.66 -27.60 24.32
C VAL A 380 16.37 -26.11 24.49
N ALA A 381 16.51 -25.54 25.69
CA ALA A 381 16.23 -24.14 25.95
C ALA A 381 17.15 -23.22 25.12
N ASN A 382 18.46 -23.43 25.14
CA ASN A 382 19.41 -22.55 24.43
C ASN A 382 19.22 -22.63 22.91
N SER A 383 18.88 -23.79 22.36
CA SER A 383 18.56 -23.92 20.92
C SER A 383 17.24 -23.26 20.57
N LEU A 384 16.20 -23.41 21.40
CA LEU A 384 14.92 -22.72 21.19
C LEU A 384 15.04 -21.20 21.30
N ILE A 385 15.88 -20.69 22.22
CA ILE A 385 16.14 -19.27 22.47
C ILE A 385 16.97 -18.63 21.36
N SER A 386 18.08 -19.25 20.95
CA SER A 386 19.09 -18.60 20.10
C SER A 386 18.78 -18.67 18.60
N SER A 387 18.08 -19.71 18.15
CA SER A 387 17.98 -20.04 16.72
C SER A 387 16.61 -20.55 16.27
N GLY A 388 15.76 -21.02 17.18
CA GLY A 388 14.48 -21.63 16.84
C GLY A 388 13.30 -20.67 16.78
N ILE A 389 12.76 -20.33 17.96
CA ILE A 389 11.45 -19.67 18.06
C ILE A 389 11.57 -18.15 17.92
N SER A 390 12.55 -17.53 18.58
CA SER A 390 12.77 -16.08 18.53
C SER A 390 13.14 -15.61 17.11
N GLY A 391 14.03 -16.34 16.43
CA GLY A 391 14.43 -16.08 15.05
C GLY A 391 13.28 -16.28 14.08
N SER A 392 12.60 -17.44 14.12
CA SER A 392 11.49 -17.73 13.20
C SER A 392 10.33 -16.76 13.40
N ILE A 393 9.89 -16.52 14.64
CA ILE A 393 8.78 -15.60 14.90
C ILE A 393 9.16 -14.13 14.65
N GLY A 394 10.39 -13.74 14.98
CA GLY A 394 10.89 -12.38 14.75
C GLY A 394 10.82 -11.96 13.28
N THR A 395 10.93 -12.90 12.34
CA THR A 395 10.75 -12.61 10.92
C THR A 395 9.31 -12.24 10.55
N PHE A 396 8.29 -12.70 11.29
CA PHE A 396 6.89 -12.43 10.95
C PHE A 396 6.43 -11.01 11.29
N ALA A 397 7.12 -10.32 12.20
CA ALA A 397 6.92 -8.89 12.41
C ALA A 397 7.21 -8.06 11.13
N SER A 398 7.92 -8.65 10.16
CA SER A 398 8.26 -8.03 8.88
C SER A 398 7.32 -8.40 7.71
N ILE A 399 6.31 -9.25 7.92
CA ILE A 399 5.31 -9.55 6.88
C ILE A 399 4.59 -8.23 6.53
N PRO A 400 4.58 -7.84 5.24
CA PRO A 400 3.85 -6.66 4.82
C PRO A 400 2.35 -6.88 4.96
N LEU A 401 1.72 -6.12 5.85
CA LEU A 401 0.28 -6.14 6.09
C LEU A 401 -0.40 -4.98 5.36
N GLY A 402 -1.44 -5.32 4.60
CA GLY A 402 -2.30 -4.37 3.91
C GLY A 402 -1.67 -3.66 2.69
N PRO A 403 -2.41 -2.73 2.04
CA PRO A 403 -2.06 -2.17 0.74
C PRO A 403 -0.70 -1.47 0.69
N ILE A 404 -0.31 -0.81 1.78
CA ILE A 404 0.93 -0.03 1.86
C ILE A 404 2.12 -0.83 2.41
N GLY A 405 1.93 -2.13 2.67
CA GLY A 405 2.99 -3.03 3.14
C GLY A 405 3.52 -2.71 4.54
N SER A 406 2.62 -2.40 5.47
CA SER A 406 2.99 -2.00 6.83
C SER A 406 3.52 -3.18 7.66
N ARG A 407 4.30 -2.90 8.70
CA ARG A 407 4.87 -3.93 9.58
C ARG A 407 4.05 -4.11 10.85
N LEU A 408 4.11 -5.29 11.46
CA LEU A 408 3.48 -5.52 12.76
C LEU A 408 4.46 -5.16 13.89
N ALA A 409 4.13 -4.15 14.68
CA ALA A 409 4.81 -3.87 15.94
C ALA A 409 4.13 -4.69 17.05
N MET A 410 4.79 -5.75 17.52
CA MET A 410 4.23 -6.67 18.51
C MET A 410 4.10 -5.99 19.89
N THR A 411 2.94 -6.13 20.51
CA THR A 411 2.62 -5.55 21.83
C THR A 411 2.20 -6.59 22.85
N SER A 412 1.61 -7.71 22.42
CA SER A 412 1.29 -8.84 23.31
C SER A 412 1.34 -10.18 22.57
N LEU A 413 1.53 -11.27 23.33
CA LEU A 413 1.61 -12.63 22.83
C LEU A 413 0.80 -13.56 23.74
N VAL A 414 0.00 -14.46 23.14
CA VAL A 414 -0.78 -15.51 23.85
C VAL A 414 -0.59 -16.85 23.14
N LEU A 415 -0.23 -17.90 23.87
CA LEU A 415 0.15 -19.24 23.34
C LEU A 415 -1.02 -20.21 23.12
N ASP A 416 -2.26 -19.78 23.33
CA ASP A 416 -3.45 -20.56 22.93
C ASP A 416 -3.73 -20.29 21.44
N ASP A 417 -3.01 -21.02 20.58
CA ASP A 417 -2.82 -20.79 19.12
C ASP A 417 -1.91 -19.60 18.78
N LEU A 418 -0.73 -19.52 19.44
CA LEU A 418 0.29 -18.46 19.33
C LEU A 418 -0.21 -17.19 18.60
N GLU A 419 -0.99 -16.40 19.32
CA GLU A 419 -1.51 -15.11 18.89
C GLU A 419 -0.45 -14.05 19.12
N LEU A 420 0.07 -13.49 18.03
CA LEU A 420 0.88 -12.29 18.01
C LEU A 420 -0.05 -11.10 17.78
N ARG A 421 -0.11 -10.25 18.78
CA ARG A 421 -0.96 -9.05 18.79
C ARG A 421 -0.06 -7.84 18.70
N GLY A 422 -0.49 -6.85 17.95
CA GLY A 422 0.34 -5.70 17.68
C GLY A 422 -0.42 -4.55 17.06
N THR A 423 0.27 -3.42 16.97
CA THR A 423 -0.16 -2.29 16.16
C THR A 423 0.50 -2.39 14.80
N ILE A 424 -0.20 -1.96 13.76
CA ILE A 424 0.40 -1.84 12.45
C ILE A 424 1.26 -0.56 12.44
N SER A 425 2.57 -0.75 12.33
CA SER A 425 3.51 0.35 12.08
C SER A 425 3.42 0.74 10.61
N ARG A 426 2.70 1.83 10.38
CA ARG A 426 2.57 2.44 9.07
C ARG A 426 3.86 3.21 8.77
N ALA A 427 4.54 2.90 7.68
CA ALA A 427 5.40 3.91 7.08
C ALA A 427 4.50 5.12 6.73
N PRO A 428 4.96 6.39 6.85
CA PRO A 428 4.19 7.52 6.35
C PRO A 428 3.97 7.31 4.85
N ALA A 429 2.77 6.83 4.50
CA ALA A 429 2.44 6.47 3.12
C ALA A 429 2.24 7.72 2.24
N VAL A 430 1.91 8.86 2.86
CA VAL A 430 1.99 10.17 2.21
C VAL A 430 3.33 10.80 2.59
N PRO A 431 4.20 11.11 1.60
CA PRO A 431 5.50 11.73 1.87
C PRO A 431 5.35 13.04 2.65
N VAL A 432 6.34 13.34 3.48
CA VAL A 432 6.41 14.65 4.15
C VAL A 432 7.03 15.63 3.18
N ARG A 433 6.26 16.65 2.78
CA ARG A 433 6.77 17.77 1.97
C ARG A 433 7.65 18.68 2.82
N ASN A 434 7.18 18.98 4.03
CA ASN A 434 7.88 19.87 4.95
C ASN A 434 7.51 19.55 6.40
N SER A 435 8.43 19.84 7.32
CA SER A 435 8.14 19.84 8.75
C SER A 435 9.00 20.87 9.44
N GLY A 436 8.46 21.51 10.48
CA GLY A 436 9.19 22.53 11.20
C GLY A 436 8.65 22.78 12.60
N SER A 437 9.46 23.49 13.38
CA SER A 437 9.10 24.07 14.67
C SER A 437 9.60 25.50 14.71
N ARG A 438 8.74 26.44 15.12
CA ARG A 438 9.08 27.86 15.20
C ARG A 438 8.50 28.48 16.46
N THR A 439 9.33 29.30 17.12
CA THR A 439 8.94 30.09 18.29
C THR A 439 9.07 31.59 17.99
N PRO A 440 8.13 32.20 17.25
CA PRO A 440 8.22 33.61 16.87
C PRO A 440 8.11 34.57 18.06
N VAL A 441 8.80 35.71 17.94
CA VAL A 441 8.84 36.79 18.96
C VAL A 441 7.74 37.84 18.74
N ALA A 442 7.22 37.96 17.51
CA ALA A 442 6.20 38.94 17.11
C ALA A 442 5.18 38.27 16.17
N GLY A 443 4.23 39.05 15.64
CA GLY A 443 3.34 38.58 14.58
C GLY A 443 4.16 38.07 13.39
N ILE A 444 3.78 36.90 12.88
CA ILE A 444 4.52 36.21 11.80
C ILE A 444 3.54 35.48 10.91
N SER A 445 3.84 35.40 9.62
CA SER A 445 3.17 34.53 8.67
C SER A 445 3.97 33.26 8.44
N PHE A 446 3.24 32.17 8.25
CA PHE A 446 3.74 30.85 7.91
C PHE A 446 3.20 30.47 6.54
N ASP A 447 4.11 30.10 5.65
CA ASP A 447 3.83 29.33 4.45
C ASP A 447 4.24 27.90 4.80
N LEU A 448 3.24 27.04 5.01
CA LEU A 448 3.44 25.68 5.51
C LEU A 448 3.84 24.73 4.37
N ASP A 449 3.59 25.12 3.13
CA ASP A 449 3.91 24.37 1.92
C ASP A 449 5.39 24.50 1.55
N ALA A 450 5.98 25.70 1.68
CA ALA A 450 7.41 25.94 1.55
C ALA A 450 8.17 25.79 2.88
N GLY A 451 7.45 25.74 4.02
CA GLY A 451 8.01 25.79 5.38
C GLY A 451 8.79 27.07 5.66
N SER A 452 8.39 28.14 4.98
CA SER A 452 8.97 29.47 5.12
C SER A 452 8.16 30.30 6.11
N THR A 453 8.81 31.29 6.73
CA THR A 453 8.15 32.22 7.64
C THR A 453 8.59 33.63 7.33
N SER A 454 7.66 34.58 7.37
CA SER A 454 7.92 35.99 7.06
C SER A 454 7.26 36.91 8.09
N ALA A 455 7.80 38.12 8.26
CA ALA A 455 7.21 39.12 9.16
C ALA A 455 5.88 39.68 8.62
N THR A 456 5.69 39.61 7.30
CA THR A 456 4.49 40.08 6.60
C THR A 456 3.93 38.98 5.70
N PRO A 457 2.59 38.86 5.57
CA PRO A 457 1.97 37.90 4.67
C PRO A 457 2.48 38.07 3.24
N GLN A 458 2.99 36.99 2.67
CA GLN A 458 3.41 36.86 1.28
C GLN A 458 2.39 36.02 0.49
N PRO A 459 2.40 36.03 -0.86
CA PRO A 459 1.73 35.00 -1.65
C PRO A 459 2.13 33.60 -1.15
N GLY A 460 1.18 32.68 -1.03
CA GLY A 460 1.41 31.35 -0.42
C GLY A 460 1.36 31.32 1.12
N THR A 461 1.13 32.45 1.79
CA THR A 461 0.92 32.43 3.25
C THR A 461 -0.36 31.68 3.60
N ASP A 462 -0.21 30.72 4.51
CA ASP A 462 -1.26 29.82 4.99
C ASP A 462 -1.85 30.28 6.31
N LEU A 463 -0.98 30.66 7.23
CA LEU A 463 -1.32 30.92 8.62
C LEU A 463 -0.62 32.19 9.10
N VAL A 464 -1.31 33.01 9.87
CA VAL A 464 -0.78 34.23 10.48
C VAL A 464 -0.99 34.17 11.98
N TRP A 465 0.09 34.37 12.73
CA TRP A 465 0.06 34.60 14.16
C TRP A 465 -0.02 36.09 14.45
N ASP A 466 -1.00 36.46 15.27
CA ASP A 466 -1.12 37.77 15.90
C ASP A 466 -1.25 37.58 17.42
N PRO A 467 -0.31 38.09 18.23
CA PRO A 467 -0.36 37.99 19.69
C PRO A 467 -1.64 38.56 20.32
N ALA A 468 -2.37 39.44 19.63
CA ALA A 468 -3.62 40.02 20.13
C ALA A 468 -4.85 39.15 19.83
N SER A 469 -4.88 38.46 18.69
CA SER A 469 -6.09 37.76 18.20
C SER A 469 -5.94 36.24 18.11
N GLY A 470 -4.74 35.71 17.96
CA GLY A 470 -4.46 34.28 17.87
C GLY A 470 -3.90 33.87 16.50
N LEU A 471 -4.27 32.68 16.03
CA LEU A 471 -3.90 32.17 14.71
C LEU A 471 -5.05 32.39 13.73
N THR A 472 -4.75 32.87 12.53
CA THR A 472 -5.73 33.11 11.46
C THR A 472 -5.24 32.53 10.14
N THR A 473 -6.12 31.89 9.37
CA THR A 473 -5.77 31.38 8.05
C THR A 473 -5.84 32.50 7.00
N ARG A 474 -5.17 32.30 5.86
CA ARG A 474 -5.18 33.22 4.71
C ARG A 474 -5.60 32.49 3.43
N GLY A 475 -6.20 33.24 2.49
CA GLY A 475 -6.66 32.68 1.22
C GLY A 475 -7.66 31.52 1.39
N ALA A 476 -7.43 30.44 0.64
CA ALA A 476 -8.25 29.24 0.67
C ALA A 476 -7.98 28.31 1.87
N ALA A 477 -6.97 28.60 2.70
CA ALA A 477 -6.61 27.78 3.83
C ALA A 477 -7.73 27.68 4.88
N ARG A 478 -7.96 26.48 5.42
CA ARG A 478 -8.96 26.21 6.47
C ARG A 478 -8.42 25.23 7.50
N LEU A 479 -8.83 25.38 8.75
CA LEU A 479 -8.37 24.56 9.87
C LEU A 479 -9.52 23.98 10.70
N SER A 480 -9.20 23.02 11.56
CA SER A 480 -10.10 22.49 12.58
C SER A 480 -9.32 22.00 13.80
N VAL A 481 -9.70 22.48 14.98
CA VAL A 481 -9.13 22.06 16.27
C VAL A 481 -9.68 20.68 16.63
N THR A 482 -8.83 19.81 17.17
CA THR A 482 -9.21 18.43 17.52
C THR A 482 -8.72 18.04 18.92
N GLY A 483 -9.42 17.10 19.55
CA GLY A 483 -9.01 16.46 20.80
C GLY A 483 -7.98 15.34 20.61
N ARG A 484 -7.58 15.04 19.37
CA ARG A 484 -6.59 14.00 19.06
C ARG A 484 -5.19 14.43 19.47
N THR A 485 -4.34 13.44 19.81
CA THR A 485 -2.92 13.70 20.05
C THR A 485 -2.21 14.05 18.73
N TYR A 486 -1.12 14.81 18.80
CA TYR A 486 -0.37 15.23 17.61
C TYR A 486 0.16 14.05 16.78
N GLY A 487 0.55 12.95 17.45
CA GLY A 487 0.99 11.73 16.78
C GLY A 487 -0.14 10.97 16.08
N ALA A 488 -1.36 11.03 16.62
CA ALA A 488 -2.54 10.36 16.08
C ALA A 488 -3.28 11.17 15.00
N LEU A 489 -2.82 12.39 14.71
CA LEU A 489 -3.35 13.24 13.64
C LEU A 489 -2.57 13.00 12.35
N ASP A 490 -2.81 11.85 11.72
CA ASP A 490 -2.25 11.48 10.42
C ASP A 490 -3.03 12.15 9.26
N PRO A 491 -2.55 12.07 7.99
CA PRO A 491 -3.21 12.70 6.85
C PRO A 491 -4.68 12.30 6.72
N LEU A 492 -5.00 11.03 6.98
CA LEU A 492 -6.36 10.54 6.95
C LEU A 492 -7.24 11.21 8.01
N ALA A 493 -6.77 11.24 9.25
CA ALA A 493 -7.48 11.90 10.34
C ALA A 493 -7.72 13.38 10.05
N ILE A 494 -6.76 14.07 9.41
CA ILE A 494 -6.94 15.46 8.97
C ILE A 494 -7.99 15.56 7.86
N SER A 495 -7.96 14.66 6.86
CA SER A 495 -8.89 14.68 5.73
C SER A 495 -10.35 14.49 6.16
N ALA A 496 -10.58 13.79 7.28
CA ALA A 496 -11.90 13.59 7.88
C ALA A 496 -12.37 14.72 8.80
N LEU A 497 -11.52 15.72 9.09
CA LEU A 497 -11.93 16.87 9.89
C LEU A 497 -12.82 17.82 9.07
N PRO A 498 -13.81 18.47 9.70
CA PRO A 498 -14.52 19.59 9.09
C PRO A 498 -13.57 20.80 9.09
N LEU A 499 -12.67 20.86 8.10
CA LEU A 499 -11.70 21.94 7.89
C LEU A 499 -12.44 23.18 7.39
N THR A 500 -13.20 23.82 8.28
CA THR A 500 -14.10 24.94 7.95
C THR A 500 -13.72 26.24 8.65
N SER A 501 -12.97 26.18 9.74
CA SER A 501 -12.62 27.36 10.54
C SER A 501 -11.49 28.16 9.88
N THR A 502 -11.53 29.47 10.07
CA THR A 502 -10.50 30.40 9.57
C THR A 502 -9.62 30.97 10.68
N SER A 503 -9.86 30.62 11.93
CA SER A 503 -9.06 31.10 13.05
C SER A 503 -9.10 30.18 14.27
N ILE A 504 -8.07 30.30 15.11
CA ILE A 504 -8.02 29.79 16.48
C ILE A 504 -7.79 31.00 17.38
N PRO A 505 -8.79 31.40 18.19
CA PRO A 505 -8.64 32.58 19.05
C PRO A 505 -7.54 32.36 20.08
N LEU A 506 -6.88 33.44 20.49
CA LEU A 506 -5.80 33.41 21.50
C LEU A 506 -6.17 32.65 22.78
N SER A 507 -7.44 32.73 23.21
CA SER A 507 -7.96 32.04 24.40
C SER A 507 -7.92 30.51 24.30
N MET A 508 -7.92 29.96 23.08
CA MET A 508 -7.79 28.52 22.82
C MET A 508 -6.34 28.06 22.65
N ILE A 509 -5.37 28.98 22.67
CA ILE A 509 -3.95 28.66 22.56
C ILE A 509 -3.36 28.64 23.98
N PRO A 510 -3.22 27.44 24.58
CA PRO A 510 -2.80 27.29 25.96
C PRO A 510 -1.35 27.70 26.18
N SER A 511 -1.01 28.07 27.41
CA SER A 511 0.38 28.17 27.83
C SER A 511 0.91 26.78 28.21
N PHE A 512 2.16 26.49 27.86
CA PHE A 512 2.84 25.24 28.16
C PHE A 512 4.28 25.50 28.61
N ALA A 513 4.78 24.70 29.54
CA ALA A 513 6.18 24.67 29.96
C ALA A 513 6.64 23.23 30.18
N ASP A 514 7.82 22.91 29.67
CA ASP A 514 8.53 21.67 29.96
C ASP A 514 9.60 21.94 31.01
N LEU A 515 9.49 21.29 32.17
CA LEU A 515 10.40 21.43 33.31
C LEU A 515 11.20 20.15 33.57
N GLY A 516 11.31 19.25 32.57
CA GLY A 516 11.98 17.96 32.70
C GLY A 516 11.01 16.84 33.09
N PRO A 517 11.02 16.32 34.33
CA PRO A 517 10.07 15.27 34.73
C PRO A 517 8.62 15.78 34.89
N PHE A 518 8.38 17.08 34.79
CA PHE A 518 7.05 17.69 34.91
C PHE A 518 6.74 18.56 33.69
N THR A 519 5.55 18.38 33.14
CA THR A 519 4.98 19.26 32.10
C THR A 519 3.80 20.01 32.67
N VAL A 520 3.78 21.33 32.48
CA VAL A 520 2.68 22.19 32.93
C VAL A 520 1.96 22.75 31.71
N GLY A 521 0.63 22.65 31.71
CA GLY A 521 -0.22 23.14 30.63
C GLY A 521 -0.54 22.10 29.56
N SER A 522 -1.08 22.55 28.44
CA SER A 522 -1.49 21.71 27.32
C SER A 522 -1.02 22.31 25.99
N ARG A 523 -1.19 21.58 24.90
CA ARG A 523 -0.90 22.07 23.54
C ARG A 523 -2.19 21.93 22.74
N VAL A 524 -2.57 22.94 21.98
CA VAL A 524 -3.70 22.81 21.06
C VAL A 524 -3.22 22.04 19.83
N VAL A 525 -3.99 21.04 19.41
CA VAL A 525 -3.71 20.23 18.21
C VAL A 525 -4.81 20.49 17.20
N PHE A 526 -4.42 20.74 15.96
CA PHE A 526 -5.37 21.05 14.89
C PHE A 526 -4.88 20.52 13.54
N GLY A 527 -5.81 20.12 12.70
CA GLY A 527 -5.56 19.81 11.30
C GLY A 527 -5.85 21.03 10.44
N MET A 528 -5.17 21.14 9.30
CA MET A 528 -5.34 22.24 8.37
C MET A 528 -5.22 21.75 6.92
N ARG A 529 -5.93 22.43 6.01
CA ARG A 529 -5.70 22.39 4.57
C ARG A 529 -5.10 23.73 4.16
N THR A 530 -3.94 23.71 3.49
CA THR A 530 -3.24 24.91 3.00
C THR A 530 -3.98 25.56 1.83
N GLY A 531 -3.51 26.74 1.41
CA GLY A 531 -3.99 27.41 0.19
C GLY A 531 -3.88 26.51 -1.04
N ASP A 532 -2.78 25.78 -1.18
CA ASP A 532 -2.52 24.84 -2.28
C ASP A 532 -3.32 23.54 -2.14
N GLY A 533 -4.05 23.35 -1.04
CA GLY A 533 -4.85 22.15 -0.78
C GLY A 533 -4.11 21.01 -0.08
N ARG A 534 -2.92 21.26 0.49
CA ARG A 534 -2.13 20.26 1.21
C ARG A 534 -2.62 20.07 2.63
N LEU A 535 -2.52 18.85 3.14
CA LEU A 535 -2.90 18.52 4.51
C LEU A 535 -1.73 18.80 5.44
N VAL A 536 -2.02 19.44 6.56
CA VAL A 536 -1.04 19.79 7.59
C VAL A 536 -1.57 19.37 8.95
N ARG A 537 -0.73 18.69 9.75
CA ARG A 537 -0.97 18.60 11.20
C ARG A 537 -0.19 19.70 11.88
N CYS A 538 -0.83 20.35 12.83
CA CYS A 538 -0.22 21.40 13.62
C CYS A 538 -0.44 21.14 15.11
N ARG A 539 0.53 21.58 15.92
CA ARG A 539 0.30 21.82 17.35
C ARG A 539 0.89 23.17 17.74
N ALA A 540 0.14 23.90 18.56
CA ALA A 540 0.51 25.22 19.00
C ALA A 540 0.38 25.35 20.53
N TRP A 541 1.24 26.18 21.11
CA TRP A 541 1.13 26.61 22.50
C TRP A 541 1.89 27.92 22.69
N ARG A 542 1.64 28.62 23.79
CA ARG A 542 2.47 29.73 24.23
C ARG A 542 3.45 29.25 25.29
N ASN A 543 4.71 29.63 25.21
CA ASN A 543 5.62 29.34 26.30
C ASN A 543 5.17 30.12 27.55
N THR A 544 5.07 29.43 28.69
CA THR A 544 4.53 30.01 29.93
C THR A 544 5.34 31.22 30.41
N PHE A 545 6.65 31.25 30.13
CA PHE A 545 7.57 32.26 30.66
C PHE A 545 7.64 33.54 29.83
N ASP A 546 7.68 33.41 28.50
CA ASP A 546 7.84 34.57 27.58
C ASP A 546 6.60 34.82 26.71
N GLN A 547 5.56 34.00 26.85
CA GLN A 547 4.29 34.06 26.11
C GLN A 547 4.44 33.94 24.58
N ARG A 548 5.61 33.54 24.10
CA ARG A 548 5.86 33.36 22.67
C ARG A 548 5.12 32.13 22.17
N LEU A 549 4.46 32.27 21.02
CA LEU A 549 3.89 31.13 20.31
C LEU A 549 5.02 30.16 19.98
N THR A 550 4.81 28.88 20.19
CA THR A 550 5.53 27.81 19.51
C THR A 550 4.52 27.08 18.63
N LEU A 551 4.83 26.99 17.33
CA LEU A 551 4.08 26.23 16.35
C LEU A 551 4.97 25.12 15.81
N GLU A 552 4.48 23.89 15.87
CA GLU A 552 5.07 22.77 15.18
C GLU A 552 4.10 22.24 14.14
N TRP A 553 4.65 21.88 12.97
CA TRP A 553 3.84 21.38 11.87
C TRP A 553 4.55 20.28 11.07
N VAL A 554 3.72 19.48 10.40
CA VAL A 554 4.14 18.55 9.33
C VAL A 554 3.14 18.70 8.20
N THR A 555 3.64 19.08 7.03
CA THR A 555 2.91 19.23 5.77
C THR A 555 3.14 18.00 4.91
N TYR A 556 2.06 17.39 4.43
CA TYR A 556 2.09 16.17 3.65
C TYR A 556 2.00 16.46 2.16
N ASP A 557 2.68 15.64 1.35
CA ASP A 557 2.72 15.77 -0.10
C ASP A 557 1.55 15.00 -0.76
N ASN A 558 0.30 15.32 -0.37
CA ASN A 558 -0.88 14.73 -0.99
C ASN A 558 -1.16 15.33 -2.38
N PRO A 559 -1.87 14.61 -3.27
CA PRO A 559 -2.40 15.18 -4.51
C PRO A 559 -3.15 16.49 -4.23
N VAL A 560 -2.81 17.51 -5.00
CA VAL A 560 -3.39 18.86 -4.94
C VAL A 560 -4.12 19.19 -6.24
N ALA A 561 -4.92 20.24 -6.21
CA ALA A 561 -5.53 20.77 -7.42
C ALA A 561 -4.43 21.23 -8.38
N GLN A 562 -4.50 20.79 -9.64
CA GLN A 562 -3.54 21.18 -10.67
C GLN A 562 -4.23 21.27 -12.03
N LEU A 563 -3.51 21.84 -13.00
CA LEU A 563 -3.97 21.99 -14.36
C LEU A 563 -2.96 21.35 -15.31
N ASP A 564 -3.40 20.34 -16.04
CA ASP A 564 -2.57 19.67 -17.06
C ASP A 564 -2.93 20.19 -18.45
N LEU A 565 -1.93 20.37 -19.30
CA LEU A 565 -2.13 20.70 -20.71
C LEU A 565 -1.89 19.48 -21.60
N THR A 566 -2.81 19.23 -22.51
CA THR A 566 -2.63 18.27 -23.60
C THR A 566 -2.74 19.00 -24.93
N GLN A 567 -1.92 18.61 -25.91
CA GLN A 567 -1.96 19.22 -27.24
C GLN A 567 -2.05 18.16 -28.34
N ARG A 568 -2.78 18.48 -29.40
CA ARG A 568 -2.86 17.68 -30.62
C ARG A 568 -2.71 18.59 -31.82
N TRP A 569 -1.86 18.20 -32.76
CA TRP A 569 -1.55 18.97 -33.95
C TRP A 569 -1.87 18.17 -35.22
N CYS A 570 -2.38 18.86 -36.22
CA CYS A 570 -2.59 18.32 -37.55
C CYS A 570 -2.24 19.36 -38.60
N VAL A 571 -1.82 18.90 -39.78
CA VAL A 571 -1.60 19.76 -40.94
C VAL A 571 -2.98 20.11 -41.50
N ALA A 572 -3.34 21.40 -41.43
CA ALA A 572 -4.60 21.90 -41.96
C ALA A 572 -4.52 22.18 -43.47
N GLU A 573 -3.35 22.63 -43.93
CA GLU A 573 -3.07 22.96 -45.31
C GLU A 573 -1.62 22.62 -45.64
N ARG A 574 -1.35 22.20 -46.88
CA ARG A 574 0.00 21.90 -47.37
C ARG A 574 0.23 22.63 -48.69
N GLY A 575 1.37 23.30 -48.77
CA GLY A 575 1.83 24.03 -49.94
C GLY A 575 2.40 23.10 -51.01
N PRO A 576 3.04 23.67 -52.04
CA PRO A 576 3.75 22.91 -53.06
C PRO A 576 4.78 21.97 -52.43
N VAL A 577 4.94 20.79 -53.02
CA VAL A 577 5.92 19.79 -52.57
C VAL A 577 7.18 19.93 -53.40
N GLU A 578 8.30 20.18 -52.73
CA GLU A 578 9.63 20.13 -53.30
C GLU A 578 10.25 18.75 -53.02
N GLU A 579 10.68 18.07 -54.09
CA GLU A 579 11.37 16.79 -53.97
C GLU A 579 12.88 17.00 -54.13
N TYR A 580 13.67 16.41 -53.22
CA TYR A 580 15.12 16.40 -53.32
C TYR A 580 15.70 15.09 -52.80
N ILE A 581 16.95 14.82 -53.16
CA ILE A 581 17.72 13.70 -52.63
C ILE A 581 18.66 14.27 -51.58
N SER A 582 18.52 13.81 -50.34
CA SER A 582 19.40 14.29 -49.27
C SER A 582 20.77 13.60 -49.32
N ALA A 583 21.72 14.08 -48.51
CA ALA A 583 23.10 13.62 -48.53
C ALA A 583 23.24 12.11 -48.23
N ASP A 584 22.28 11.49 -47.53
CA ASP A 584 22.25 10.05 -47.24
C ASP A 584 21.56 9.22 -48.34
N CYS A 585 21.33 9.83 -49.50
CA CYS A 585 20.57 9.29 -50.63
C CYS A 585 19.08 9.07 -50.36
N SER A 586 18.50 9.47 -49.23
CA SER A 586 17.05 9.42 -49.04
C SER A 586 16.32 10.36 -49.99
N ARG A 587 15.15 9.94 -50.48
CA ARG A 587 14.24 10.80 -51.23
C ARG A 587 13.38 11.55 -50.24
N CYS A 588 13.58 12.85 -50.17
CA CYS A 588 12.87 13.74 -49.27
C CYS A 588 11.86 14.58 -50.03
N THR A 589 10.73 14.80 -49.39
CA THR A 589 9.71 15.76 -49.83
C THR A 589 9.58 16.82 -48.74
N THR A 590 9.79 18.09 -49.10
CA THR A 590 9.56 19.23 -48.22
C THR A 590 8.38 20.03 -48.73
N SER A 591 7.56 20.54 -47.83
CA SER A 591 6.47 21.44 -48.18
C SER A 591 6.21 22.38 -47.02
N GLU A 592 5.89 23.62 -47.32
CA GLU A 592 5.27 24.54 -46.38
C GLU A 592 3.94 23.93 -45.87
N VAL A 593 3.66 24.11 -44.59
CA VAL A 593 2.46 23.59 -43.94
C VAL A 593 1.83 24.67 -43.08
N ALA A 594 0.50 24.66 -43.02
CA ALA A 594 -0.27 25.42 -42.04
C ALA A 594 -0.73 24.44 -40.95
N TRP A 595 -0.40 24.73 -39.70
CA TRP A 595 -0.77 23.89 -38.58
C TRP A 595 -2.12 24.26 -38.01
N ARG A 596 -2.87 23.25 -37.57
CA ARG A 596 -4.01 23.41 -36.67
C ARG A 596 -3.77 22.59 -35.42
N GLY A 597 -3.72 23.29 -34.29
CA GLY A 597 -3.54 22.73 -32.95
C GLY A 597 -4.83 22.81 -32.15
N VAL A 598 -5.06 21.81 -31.30
CA VAL A 598 -6.02 21.88 -30.21
C VAL A 598 -5.26 21.61 -28.92
N ILE A 599 -5.29 22.58 -28.01
CA ILE A 599 -4.73 22.49 -26.67
C ILE A 599 -5.91 22.43 -25.70
N GLU A 600 -5.92 21.43 -24.83
CA GLU A 600 -6.99 21.23 -23.84
C GLU A 600 -6.40 21.30 -22.44
N ALA A 601 -7.05 22.09 -21.57
CA ALA A 601 -6.69 22.23 -20.16
C ALA A 601 -7.52 21.28 -19.30
N TRP A 602 -6.86 20.38 -18.58
CA TRP A 602 -7.47 19.33 -17.78
C TRP A 602 -7.28 19.62 -16.30
N PRO A 603 -8.33 20.13 -15.62
CA PRO A 603 -8.27 20.32 -14.19
C PRO A 603 -8.25 18.96 -13.49
N ARG A 604 -7.35 18.80 -12.52
CA ARG A 604 -7.35 17.66 -11.60
C ARG A 604 -7.62 18.15 -10.20
N LEU A 605 -8.52 17.48 -9.48
CA LEU A 605 -8.85 17.81 -8.08
C LEU A 605 -9.30 19.26 -7.85
N ALA A 606 -9.68 19.97 -8.91
CA ALA A 606 -10.18 21.33 -8.85
C ALA A 606 -11.72 21.29 -8.86
N PRO A 607 -12.38 21.86 -7.84
CA PRO A 607 -13.83 21.91 -7.77
C PRO A 607 -14.40 22.83 -8.85
N PHE A 608 -15.44 22.34 -9.51
CA PHE A 608 -16.16 23.08 -10.55
C PHE A 608 -17.26 24.01 -9.98
N PRO A 609 -17.62 25.11 -10.69
CA PRO A 609 -17.12 25.52 -12.02
C PRO A 609 -15.67 26.03 -12.00
N ILE A 610 -15.04 26.04 -13.17
CA ILE A 610 -13.67 26.53 -13.37
C ILE A 610 -13.68 27.57 -14.49
N ASP A 611 -13.15 28.76 -14.18
CA ASP A 611 -13.03 29.85 -15.14
C ASP A 611 -11.63 29.87 -15.74
N TYR A 612 -11.52 29.67 -17.06
CA TYR A 612 -10.25 29.62 -17.77
C TYR A 612 -9.90 30.97 -18.42
N GLN A 613 -8.65 31.39 -18.26
CA GLN A 613 -8.05 32.51 -18.97
C GLN A 613 -6.80 32.04 -19.69
N TRP A 614 -6.84 32.07 -21.02
CA TRP A 614 -5.74 31.63 -21.87
C TRP A 614 -4.82 32.79 -22.23
N CYS A 615 -3.55 32.49 -22.39
CA CYS A 615 -2.52 33.40 -22.86
C CYS A 615 -1.71 32.69 -23.96
N VAL A 616 -1.49 33.36 -25.09
CA VAL A 616 -0.74 32.82 -26.23
C VAL A 616 0.32 33.85 -26.62
N CYS A 617 1.57 33.41 -26.68
CA CYS A 617 2.71 34.26 -26.99
C CYS A 617 2.80 35.52 -26.09
N GLY A 618 2.44 35.39 -24.81
CA GLY A 618 2.41 36.50 -23.84
C GLY A 618 1.20 37.44 -23.93
N GLN A 619 0.24 37.16 -24.83
CA GLN A 619 -1.00 37.93 -24.96
C GLN A 619 -2.19 37.18 -24.34
N VAL A 620 -2.87 37.81 -23.39
CA VAL A 620 -4.10 37.29 -22.78
C VAL A 620 -5.24 37.35 -23.80
N LEU A 621 -6.00 36.27 -23.89
CA LEU A 621 -7.14 36.15 -24.81
C LEU A 621 -8.41 36.65 -24.12
N GLU A 622 -9.01 37.72 -24.65
CA GLU A 622 -10.23 38.32 -24.08
C GLU A 622 -11.51 37.97 -24.85
N GLU A 623 -11.39 37.54 -26.11
CA GLU A 623 -12.51 37.19 -26.99
C GLU A 623 -12.56 35.69 -27.27
N ASP A 624 -13.74 35.15 -27.64
CA ASP A 624 -13.91 33.73 -27.97
C ASP A 624 -13.13 33.31 -29.24
N SER A 625 -12.72 34.26 -30.06
CA SER A 625 -11.87 34.03 -31.23
C SER A 625 -11.19 35.32 -31.65
N GLY A 626 -9.96 35.22 -32.16
CA GLY A 626 -9.22 36.38 -32.65
C GLY A 626 -7.89 35.99 -33.26
N GLU A 627 -6.97 36.94 -33.32
CA GLU A 627 -5.58 36.71 -33.74
C GLU A 627 -4.63 37.26 -32.69
N VAL A 628 -3.53 36.53 -32.45
CA VAL A 628 -2.41 37.00 -31.63
C VAL A 628 -1.16 37.10 -32.50
N GLN A 629 -0.28 38.03 -32.19
CA GLN A 629 0.98 38.17 -32.92
C GLN A 629 2.00 37.14 -32.42
N GLY A 630 2.32 36.16 -33.24
CA GLY A 630 3.44 35.24 -33.03
C GLY A 630 4.74 35.76 -33.62
N PRO A 631 5.87 35.05 -33.43
CA PRO A 631 7.17 35.47 -33.94
C PRO A 631 7.21 35.58 -35.47
N ASP A 632 6.57 34.64 -36.15
CA ASP A 632 6.61 34.51 -37.62
C ASP A 632 5.28 34.91 -38.29
N GLY A 633 4.41 35.62 -37.58
CA GLY A 633 3.14 36.14 -38.11
C GLY A 633 1.95 35.99 -37.17
N PRO A 634 0.73 36.40 -37.59
CA PRO A 634 -0.48 36.26 -36.79
C PRO A 634 -0.88 34.79 -36.65
N ILE A 635 -1.31 34.39 -35.46
CA ILE A 635 -1.86 33.07 -35.15
C ILE A 635 -3.34 33.27 -34.83
N SER A 636 -4.22 32.67 -35.63
CA SER A 636 -5.65 32.71 -35.33
C SER A 636 -5.97 31.74 -34.20
N TYR A 637 -6.84 32.15 -33.28
CA TYR A 637 -7.27 31.32 -32.18
C TYR A 637 -8.79 31.27 -32.05
N LYS A 638 -9.28 30.20 -31.42
CA LYS A 638 -10.66 30.06 -30.98
C LYS A 638 -10.72 29.33 -29.65
N LEU A 639 -11.41 29.93 -28.68
CA LEU A 639 -11.72 29.34 -27.39
C LEU A 639 -13.04 28.58 -27.47
N VAL A 640 -13.06 27.38 -26.92
CA VAL A 640 -14.27 26.56 -26.76
C VAL A 640 -14.16 25.87 -25.41
N ASP A 641 -14.80 26.45 -24.39
CA ASP A 641 -14.75 25.94 -23.01
C ASP A 641 -13.29 25.80 -22.52
N ARG A 642 -12.85 24.61 -22.09
CA ARG A 642 -11.46 24.34 -21.69
C ARG A 642 -10.48 24.13 -22.85
N LYS A 643 -10.86 24.41 -24.10
CA LYS A 643 -10.05 24.15 -25.29
C LYS A 643 -9.64 25.43 -26.01
N LEU A 644 -8.37 25.50 -26.35
CA LEU A 644 -7.80 26.51 -27.23
C LEU A 644 -7.46 25.86 -28.58
N CYS A 645 -8.13 26.28 -29.64
CA CYS A 645 -7.79 25.93 -31.01
C CYS A 645 -6.85 27.00 -31.57
N LEU A 646 -5.68 26.59 -32.08
CA LEU A 646 -4.73 27.47 -32.76
C LEU A 646 -4.66 27.11 -34.24
N ARG A 647 -4.48 28.13 -35.09
CA ARG A 647 -4.23 27.96 -36.52
C ARG A 647 -3.14 28.92 -37.00
N GLY A 648 -2.09 28.36 -37.57
CA GLY A 648 -1.06 29.12 -38.27
C GLY A 648 -1.40 29.30 -39.76
N GLN A 649 -0.68 30.20 -40.40
CA GLN A 649 -0.67 30.40 -41.85
C GLN A 649 0.27 29.39 -42.52
N LEU A 650 0.15 29.27 -43.84
CA LEU A 650 1.01 28.41 -44.63
C LEU A 650 2.46 28.90 -44.54
N GLY A 651 3.40 28.00 -44.23
CA GLY A 651 4.83 28.33 -44.10
C GLY A 651 5.20 28.99 -42.78
N GLN A 652 4.24 29.26 -41.90
CA GLN A 652 4.47 29.90 -40.61
C GLN A 652 4.93 28.90 -39.55
N THR A 653 6.03 29.19 -38.86
CA THR A 653 6.40 28.47 -37.64
C THR A 653 5.64 29.04 -36.44
N ILE A 654 5.02 28.15 -35.66
CA ILE A 654 4.43 28.50 -34.37
C ILE A 654 5.46 28.15 -33.30
N ASP A 655 6.16 29.15 -32.77
CA ASP A 655 7.13 28.99 -31.68
C ASP A 655 6.82 29.99 -30.56
N CYS A 656 5.95 29.61 -29.63
CA CYS A 656 5.70 30.45 -28.47
C CYS A 656 5.13 29.67 -27.27
N GLU A 657 5.09 30.34 -26.12
CA GLU A 657 4.49 29.80 -24.91
C GLU A 657 2.97 30.00 -24.92
N VAL A 658 2.25 28.95 -24.58
CA VAL A 658 0.81 28.95 -24.33
C VAL A 658 0.59 28.67 -22.85
N CYS A 659 -0.03 29.61 -22.14
CA CYS A 659 -0.34 29.49 -20.73
C CYS A 659 -1.85 29.52 -20.51
N VAL A 660 -2.29 28.96 -19.40
CA VAL A 660 -3.67 29.04 -18.94
C VAL A 660 -3.66 29.26 -17.43
N SER A 661 -4.41 30.27 -17.00
CA SER A 661 -4.84 30.44 -15.62
C SER A 661 -6.26 29.90 -15.50
N ALA A 662 -6.56 29.23 -14.39
CA ALA A 662 -7.87 28.66 -14.12
C ALA A 662 -8.26 28.92 -12.67
N ILE A 663 -9.41 29.56 -12.42
CA ILE A 663 -9.91 29.82 -11.07
C ILE A 663 -10.99 28.79 -10.73
N ASP A 664 -10.77 28.00 -9.67
CA ASP A 664 -11.72 27.00 -9.22
C ASP A 664 -12.90 27.61 -8.42
N ALA A 665 -13.92 26.80 -8.12
CA ALA A 665 -15.10 27.24 -7.37
C ALA A 665 -14.83 27.74 -5.93
N ARG A 666 -13.62 27.54 -5.41
CA ARG A 666 -13.16 28.08 -4.10
C ARG A 666 -12.41 29.39 -4.26
N GLY A 667 -12.17 29.84 -5.49
CA GLY A 667 -11.34 31.01 -5.81
C GLY A 667 -9.83 30.70 -5.79
N HIS A 668 -9.43 29.43 -5.90
CA HIS A 668 -8.03 29.06 -6.04
C HIS A 668 -7.60 29.17 -7.51
N GLU A 669 -6.56 29.95 -7.76
CA GLU A 669 -5.97 30.11 -9.09
C GLU A 669 -4.94 29.00 -9.36
N LEU A 670 -5.14 28.27 -10.45
CA LEU A 670 -4.24 27.27 -10.98
C LEU A 670 -3.59 27.83 -12.25
N TYR A 671 -2.30 27.61 -12.42
CA TYR A 671 -1.58 28.15 -13.58
C TYR A 671 -0.63 27.10 -14.17
N THR A 672 -0.60 27.00 -15.49
CA THR A 672 0.33 26.13 -16.21
C THR A 672 0.65 26.69 -17.59
N CYS A 673 1.82 26.33 -18.12
CA CYS A 673 2.30 26.75 -19.44
C CYS A 673 2.87 25.58 -20.21
N LEU A 674 2.82 25.69 -21.54
CA LEU A 674 3.37 24.76 -22.50
C LEU A 674 4.09 25.54 -23.60
N THR A 675 5.33 25.19 -23.87
CA THR A 675 6.04 25.68 -25.07
C THR A 675 5.55 24.90 -26.29
N VAL A 676 5.04 25.63 -27.28
CA VAL A 676 4.59 25.09 -28.56
C VAL A 676 5.62 25.41 -29.62
N LEU A 677 6.16 24.37 -30.27
CA LEU A 677 7.01 24.49 -31.47
C LEU A 677 6.42 23.63 -32.60
N GLN A 678 5.92 24.27 -33.64
CA GLN A 678 5.43 23.62 -34.86
C GLN A 678 6.06 24.29 -36.08
N PRO A 679 6.98 23.62 -36.80
CA PRO A 679 7.75 24.23 -37.88
C PRO A 679 6.87 24.53 -39.10
N GLY A 680 7.06 25.68 -39.74
CA GLY A 680 6.34 26.06 -40.95
C GLY A 680 6.58 25.17 -42.17
N GLU A 681 7.61 24.32 -42.12
CA GLU A 681 7.95 23.33 -43.15
C GLU A 681 7.90 21.92 -42.57
N GLN A 682 7.37 20.98 -43.35
CA GLN A 682 7.43 19.57 -43.03
C GLN A 682 8.26 18.82 -44.07
N THR A 683 9.33 18.18 -43.62
CA THR A 683 10.19 17.32 -44.44
C THR A 683 9.89 15.85 -44.12
N THR A 684 9.59 15.06 -45.15
CA THR A 684 9.42 13.61 -45.04
C THR A 684 10.44 12.91 -45.94
N CYS A 685 11.34 12.14 -45.35
CA CYS A 685 12.36 11.40 -46.09
C CYS A 685 12.05 9.90 -46.11
N ARG A 686 12.17 9.29 -47.29
CA ARG A 686 12.15 7.83 -47.45
C ARG A 686 13.58 7.35 -47.72
N PRO A 687 14.14 6.45 -46.90
CA PRO A 687 15.47 5.91 -47.17
C PRO A 687 15.47 5.22 -48.53
N CYS A 688 16.55 5.39 -49.28
CA CYS A 688 16.74 4.59 -50.47
C CYS A 688 16.97 3.15 -50.04
N VAL A 689 16.01 2.27 -50.32
CA VAL A 689 16.27 0.83 -50.30
C VAL A 689 17.20 0.56 -51.48
N PRO A 690 18.48 0.17 -51.27
CA PRO A 690 19.33 -0.20 -52.38
C PRO A 690 18.65 -1.37 -53.08
N ARG A 691 18.35 -1.21 -54.38
CA ARG A 691 18.01 -2.36 -55.22
C ARG A 691 19.23 -3.27 -55.17
N HIS A 692 19.14 -4.41 -54.48
CA HIS A 692 20.08 -5.49 -54.71
C HIS A 692 20.03 -5.80 -56.21
N THR A 693 21.10 -5.49 -56.91
CA THR A 693 21.36 -6.03 -58.25
C THR A 693 21.54 -7.52 -58.05
N PHE A 694 20.51 -8.31 -58.36
CA PHE A 694 20.72 -9.74 -58.55
C PHE A 694 21.51 -9.88 -59.86
N GLU A 695 22.80 -10.21 -59.75
CA GLU A 695 23.54 -10.76 -60.88
C GLU A 695 22.92 -12.13 -61.17
N LEU A 696 22.14 -12.21 -62.25
CA LEU A 696 21.72 -13.48 -62.82
C LEU A 696 22.93 -14.07 -63.55
N GLU A 697 23.72 -14.88 -62.86
CA GLU A 697 24.60 -15.84 -63.52
C GLU A 697 23.71 -16.83 -64.28
N PHE A 698 23.69 -16.71 -65.60
CA PHE A 698 23.18 -17.76 -66.46
C PHE A 698 24.15 -18.94 -66.37
N ALA A 699 23.85 -19.91 -65.52
CA ALA A 699 24.47 -21.23 -65.65
C ALA A 699 24.11 -21.79 -67.02
N GLU A 700 25.12 -22.23 -67.78
CA GLU A 700 24.91 -22.95 -69.04
C GLU A 700 23.87 -24.05 -68.85
N ILE A 701 22.89 -24.07 -69.76
CA ILE A 701 21.80 -25.04 -69.74
C ILE A 701 22.40 -26.42 -69.97
N ALA A 702 22.61 -27.18 -68.89
CA ALA A 702 22.73 -28.63 -68.99
C ALA A 702 21.41 -29.17 -69.53
N THR A 703 21.47 -29.89 -70.64
CA THR A 703 20.37 -30.39 -71.47
C THR A 703 19.39 -31.36 -70.77
N GLU A 704 19.43 -31.49 -69.45
CA GLU A 704 18.79 -32.58 -68.70
C GLU A 704 17.67 -32.16 -67.74
N LEU A 705 17.25 -30.89 -67.68
CA LEU A 705 16.20 -30.46 -66.73
C LEU A 705 15.03 -29.69 -67.36
N GLN A 706 14.54 -30.14 -68.52
CA GLN A 706 13.15 -29.88 -68.93
C GLN A 706 12.19 -30.63 -67.98
N GLY A 707 11.74 -29.98 -66.90
CA GLY A 707 10.63 -30.54 -66.10
C GLY A 707 10.49 -30.15 -64.63
N TYR A 708 11.38 -29.36 -64.02
CA TYR A 708 11.29 -29.03 -62.59
C TYR A 708 11.28 -27.51 -62.33
N ARG A 709 10.32 -27.02 -61.55
CA ARG A 709 10.30 -25.65 -61.01
C ARG A 709 11.30 -25.54 -59.85
N PRO A 710 12.24 -24.57 -59.85
CA PRO A 710 12.96 -24.22 -58.63
C PRO A 710 12.12 -23.28 -57.75
N VAL A 711 12.02 -23.63 -56.47
CA VAL A 711 11.62 -22.75 -55.37
C VAL A 711 12.87 -22.00 -54.92
N PHE A 712 12.79 -20.67 -54.76
CA PHE A 712 13.88 -19.87 -54.21
C PHE A 712 13.53 -19.36 -52.82
N THR A 713 14.35 -19.74 -51.83
CA THR A 713 14.33 -19.23 -50.45
C THR A 713 15.61 -18.40 -50.25
N PRO A 714 15.53 -17.09 -49.97
CA PRO A 714 16.73 -16.29 -49.75
C PRO A 714 17.20 -16.40 -48.29
N THR A 715 18.41 -16.93 -48.09
CA THR A 715 19.18 -16.79 -46.83
C THR A 715 20.11 -15.58 -46.93
N GLY A 716 19.90 -14.58 -46.06
CA GLY A 716 20.78 -13.43 -45.92
C GLY A 716 22.10 -13.80 -45.22
N LYS A 717 23.20 -13.14 -45.61
CA LYS A 717 24.47 -13.12 -44.89
C LYS A 717 24.60 -11.80 -44.14
N ASP A 718 25.01 -11.87 -42.87
CA ASP A 718 25.30 -10.71 -42.03
C ASP A 718 26.47 -9.86 -42.58
N PRO A 719 26.46 -8.53 -42.37
CA PRO A 719 27.52 -7.64 -42.79
C PRO A 719 28.74 -7.73 -41.86
N ALA A 720 29.94 -7.76 -42.46
CA ALA A 720 31.23 -7.64 -41.77
C ALA A 720 31.51 -6.18 -41.34
N PRO A 721 32.25 -5.95 -40.23
CA PRO A 721 32.52 -4.61 -39.71
C PRO A 721 33.70 -3.95 -40.44
N ILE A 722 33.67 -2.62 -40.58
CA ILE A 722 34.79 -1.83 -41.12
C ILE A 722 35.11 -0.69 -40.15
N GLY A 723 36.35 -0.75 -39.62
CA GLY A 723 37.34 0.35 -39.52
C GLY A 723 36.99 1.60 -38.75
#